data_AF-A0A1Q9NSH4-F1
#
_entry.id   AF-A0A1Q9NSH4-F1
#
_cell.length_a   1.000
_cell.length_b   1.000
_cell.length_c   1.000
_cell.angle_alpha   90.00
_cell.angle_beta   90.00
_cell.angle_gamma   90.00
#
_symmetry.space_group_name_H-M   'P 1'
#
loop_
_entity.id
_entity.type
_entity.pdbx_description
1 polymer ?
#
loop_
_entity_poly.entity_id
_entity_poly.type
_entity_poly.pdbx_seq_one_letter_code
_entity_poly.pdbx_strand_id
1 'polypeptide(L)'
;MNICKNKRIFLLGGLFLVNFFIITPHQTSITRFLVPDEVNNVSDQLNKLFPEEDSEMIQKTTRENFTRPFTKSLFTHEYSPSENRNTNIPVRMSIHNFNTLNNYIPHTPIAINGDTEFESQALNEAWEGNGTKINPYIIKNFSINGSASSGINITNTTVYFRIESVLINNSLSYGAYFNNVTNAWVVNNTVVSNAGGFYVVNSNTTIFSNNTVIGNSNGFYLGNSNNITLINNEAINNSNGITLGNSFNNSVSLNVVTGGTNGFYLSNSIKNDFNNNTVVGNTQGFNLATSHNNILINNSIHDNDRNGILLTSSNSNVMSRNLVINNTLVRDYLSAGINLIQSNNNNISYNTAKNDYVGINIDSSDNNLLLANSISANSYGIFVWDYTWDSSQYNLVVNNIFQSNGIAVDVYLSQYNVFNGNIVNNSNGAFVIEGSGYNTLLNNIVNNSGYGFVDFSANGGPYNTLTNNTVSFSTYGFAIDYWVGTTLINNTAKNINGNGFYILGGDGTTLINNTAMNNKGDGFNLGGTNLVIENNNAFNNTGSGFHASGSTVSNNLAVDNKGNGFYLSGTNSVIENNIASNNTGSGFYLGTSGSTVSNNSAMENKGNGFLIGSSNTVINNIASKNIGNGFHISGSLNNITNNQADNNIQNGFYFSSDSNNVVTNIAENNNLSGLYLVTSSNNNFTSNKVNGNTIFGLWIGTNSNNNNLTGNSVLYNKNVGIGISELCTNNTISNNIFYANNVFNTQDNSSTDNYWYLNGYGGSFSENYQIPGSAGRVDLNPNLLDSDGDGMFDWFEQYFGLNRWYSDASFDLDNDGIPNLWEFQMELRINENDAYFDKDDDNIDNLYEYQMGLNIQVNDANGDKDMDGLSNYHEYMFGSWANTRDTDEDGMDDLFEYQMGLNPQVNDANGDLDLDSLSNLIEYQFGSWANTTDTDADGLPDQWEFQYNLNPTSNDANLDPDNDGDSNLIEYQMGTNPLVFNEPPPPSQQVSTVTETSTLTLPANSDTTTTTETDTVSTEGFTLLFIVIGISGMLLIRRKRK
;
A
#
# COMPACT_ATOMS: atom_id res chain seq x y z
N MET A 1 -25.72 35.60 22.43
CA MET A 1 -26.20 35.65 23.83
C MET A 1 -25.89 34.29 24.46
N ASN A 2 -25.18 34.09 25.56
CA ASN A 2 -24.46 34.94 26.50
C ASN A 2 -23.36 34.08 27.18
N ILE A 3 -22.11 34.52 27.09
CA ILE A 3 -21.12 34.65 28.18
C ILE A 3 -20.50 33.37 28.82
N CYS A 4 -19.24 33.13 28.41
CA CYS A 4 -17.98 32.97 29.17
C CYS A 4 -17.90 32.17 30.51
N LYS A 5 -16.89 31.29 30.64
CA LYS A 5 -15.55 31.59 31.23
C LYS A 5 -14.65 30.35 31.48
N ASN A 6 -13.43 30.43 30.94
CA ASN A 6 -12.10 29.99 31.43
C ASN A 6 -11.96 29.31 32.81
N LYS A 7 -11.10 28.27 32.89
CA LYS A 7 -9.69 28.38 33.36
C LYS A 7 -8.94 27.03 33.41
N ARG A 8 -7.71 27.03 32.90
CA ARG A 8 -6.59 26.11 33.17
C ARG A 8 -6.23 26.08 34.67
N ILE A 9 -5.60 24.99 35.15
CA ILE A 9 -4.34 24.99 35.93
C ILE A 9 -3.87 23.53 36.19
N PHE A 10 -2.56 23.33 35.97
CA PHE A 10 -1.67 22.21 36.32
C PHE A 10 -1.64 21.86 37.83
N LEU A 11 -1.35 20.61 38.21
CA LEU A 11 -0.11 20.25 38.93
C LEU A 11 0.10 18.74 39.13
N LEU A 12 1.38 18.38 39.08
CA LEU A 12 2.05 17.12 39.44
C LEU A 12 1.70 16.56 40.83
N GLY A 13 1.92 15.25 40.99
CA GLY A 13 2.21 14.65 42.30
C GLY A 13 2.24 13.12 42.26
N GLY A 14 3.45 12.56 42.19
CA GLY A 14 3.67 11.11 42.12
C GLY A 14 3.73 10.37 43.46
N LEU A 15 4.29 9.16 43.33
CA LEU A 15 4.75 8.18 44.32
C LEU A 15 3.83 7.04 44.77
N PHE A 16 4.12 5.87 44.17
CA PHE A 16 4.57 4.63 44.81
C PHE A 16 3.85 4.10 46.06
N LEU A 17 3.30 2.89 45.95
CA LEU A 17 3.68 1.80 46.85
C LEU A 17 3.39 0.41 46.26
N VAL A 18 4.44 -0.41 46.32
CA VAL A 18 4.56 -1.81 45.95
C VAL A 18 3.89 -2.70 47.01
N ASN A 19 3.24 -3.78 46.60
CA ASN A 19 3.34 -5.06 47.31
C ASN A 19 3.04 -6.26 46.41
N PHE A 20 4.00 -7.18 46.37
CA PHE A 20 3.96 -8.51 45.78
C PHE A 20 3.13 -9.47 46.66
N PHE A 21 2.39 -10.40 46.04
CA PHE A 21 2.33 -11.81 46.45
C PHE A 21 2.02 -12.72 45.26
N ILE A 22 2.76 -13.83 45.21
CA ILE A 22 2.74 -14.88 44.19
C ILE A 22 1.76 -15.99 44.63
N ILE A 23 1.17 -16.68 43.64
CA ILE A 23 0.78 -18.11 43.54
C ILE A 23 -0.66 -18.30 42.98
N THR A 24 -0.70 -19.12 41.94
CA THR A 24 -1.72 -19.51 40.95
C THR A 24 -2.83 -20.44 41.51
N PRO A 25 -3.69 -21.07 40.68
CA PRO A 25 -4.67 -20.54 39.73
C PRO A 25 -6.09 -21.07 40.04
N HIS A 26 -7.17 -20.33 39.72
CA HIS A 26 -8.47 -20.97 39.55
C HIS A 26 -9.36 -20.22 38.56
N GLN A 27 -9.88 -21.00 37.61
CA GLN A 27 -10.96 -20.65 36.70
C GLN A 27 -12.14 -20.01 37.43
N THR A 28 -12.71 -18.95 36.86
CA THR A 28 -14.15 -18.89 36.55
C THR A 28 -14.46 -17.62 35.76
N SER A 29 -15.18 -17.82 34.66
CA SER A 29 -15.72 -16.83 33.74
C SER A 29 -16.81 -15.96 34.39
N ILE A 30 -16.69 -14.63 34.31
CA ILE A 30 -17.84 -13.73 34.32
C ILE A 30 -17.59 -12.64 33.26
N THR A 31 -18.39 -12.70 32.20
CA THR A 31 -18.58 -11.67 31.18
C THR A 31 -19.29 -10.46 31.78
N ARG A 32 -18.69 -9.27 31.68
CA ARG A 32 -19.39 -7.99 31.82
C ARG A 32 -18.90 -7.07 30.71
N PHE A 33 -19.70 -6.95 29.65
CA PHE A 33 -19.50 -5.98 28.57
C PHE A 33 -19.76 -4.57 29.14
N LEU A 34 -18.74 -3.72 29.07
CA LEU A 34 -18.86 -2.27 29.05
C LEU A 34 -19.11 -1.87 27.59
N VAL A 35 -20.09 -0.99 27.40
CA VAL A 35 -20.35 -0.27 26.15
C VAL A 35 -19.32 0.86 26.02
N PRO A 36 -18.81 1.13 24.81
CA PRO A 36 -18.58 2.52 24.41
C PRO A 36 -19.35 2.88 23.14
N ASP A 37 -20.01 4.04 23.24
CA ASP A 37 -20.58 4.82 22.16
C ASP A 37 -19.48 5.25 21.16
N GLU A 38 -19.67 4.95 19.87
CA GLU A 38 -19.12 5.67 18.71
C GLU A 38 -19.54 4.96 17.40
N VAL A 39 -20.85 4.96 17.09
CA VAL A 39 -21.34 4.68 15.73
C VAL A 39 -22.52 5.60 15.46
N ASN A 40 -22.23 6.87 15.23
CA ASN A 40 -23.16 7.83 14.61
C ASN A 40 -22.32 8.89 13.88
N ASN A 41 -21.66 8.48 12.79
CA ASN A 41 -21.17 9.42 11.77
C ASN A 41 -20.82 8.75 10.43
N VAL A 42 -21.56 7.69 10.06
CA VAL A 42 -21.42 7.03 8.73
C VAL A 42 -22.72 7.10 7.92
N SER A 43 -23.78 7.77 8.41
CA SER A 43 -25.02 7.97 7.64
C SER A 43 -24.99 9.17 6.70
N ASP A 44 -24.09 10.13 6.92
CA ASP A 44 -24.18 11.43 6.22
C ASP A 44 -23.33 11.49 4.93
N GLN A 45 -22.52 10.47 4.65
CA GLN A 45 -21.73 10.37 3.40
C GLN A 45 -22.30 9.42 2.34
N LEU A 46 -23.42 8.73 2.60
CA LEU A 46 -24.04 7.80 1.64
C LEU A 46 -25.24 8.37 0.87
N ASN A 47 -25.73 9.57 1.22
CA ASN A 47 -26.95 10.15 0.64
C ASN A 47 -26.70 11.14 -0.52
N LYS A 48 -25.47 11.26 -1.04
CA LYS A 48 -25.15 12.22 -2.13
C LYS A 48 -24.90 11.62 -3.52
N LEU A 49 -25.17 10.32 -3.73
CA LEU A 49 -24.80 9.65 -5.00
C LEU A 49 -25.90 8.82 -5.70
N PHE A 50 -27.18 8.97 -5.35
CA PHE A 50 -28.28 8.28 -6.07
C PHE A 50 -29.50 9.17 -6.28
N PRO A 51 -30.10 9.21 -7.49
CA PRO A 51 -31.42 9.83 -7.70
C PRO A 51 -32.50 9.10 -6.90
N GLU A 52 -33.33 9.88 -6.19
CA GLU A 52 -34.53 9.41 -5.51
C GLU A 52 -35.58 8.94 -6.54
N GLU A 53 -35.82 7.63 -6.60
CA GLU A 53 -37.14 7.04 -6.82
C GLU A 53 -37.07 5.55 -6.40
N ASP A 54 -38.15 5.01 -5.83
CA ASP A 54 -38.32 3.66 -5.25
C ASP A 54 -38.02 3.44 -3.76
N SER A 55 -38.20 4.46 -2.92
CA SER A 55 -38.36 4.28 -1.46
C SER A 55 -39.80 3.94 -1.07
N GLU A 56 -40.37 2.86 -1.60
CA GLU A 56 -41.64 2.29 -1.12
C GLU A 56 -41.68 0.76 -1.17
N MET A 57 -40.56 0.09 -0.88
CA MET A 57 -40.57 -1.38 -0.63
C MET A 57 -39.57 -1.86 0.43
N ILE A 58 -39.11 -0.98 1.32
CA ILE A 58 -38.20 -1.31 2.43
C ILE A 58 -38.71 -0.69 3.74
N GLN A 59 -39.96 -0.94 4.14
CA GLN A 59 -40.45 -0.65 5.51
C GLN A 59 -41.41 -1.72 6.06
N LYS A 60 -41.38 -2.97 5.57
CA LYS A 60 -42.32 -4.01 6.05
C LYS A 60 -41.73 -5.36 6.46
N THR A 61 -40.42 -5.47 6.66
CA THR A 61 -39.76 -6.72 7.09
C THR A 61 -38.78 -6.57 8.26
N THR A 62 -38.86 -5.47 9.01
CA THR A 62 -38.05 -5.25 10.23
C THR A 62 -38.94 -5.10 11.47
N ARG A 63 -39.68 -6.16 11.83
CA ARG A 63 -40.20 -6.39 13.18
C ARG A 63 -40.80 -7.79 13.27
N GLU A 64 -39.95 -8.79 13.46
CA GLU A 64 -40.19 -10.01 14.23
C GLU A 64 -39.03 -10.98 13.98
N ASN A 65 -38.55 -11.64 15.04
CA ASN A 65 -37.50 -12.70 15.08
C ASN A 65 -36.06 -12.31 15.42
N PHE A 66 -35.85 -11.43 16.40
CA PHE A 66 -34.61 -11.46 17.20
C PHE A 66 -34.94 -11.54 18.70
N THR A 67 -35.13 -12.75 19.22
CA THR A 67 -34.82 -13.10 20.62
C THR A 67 -34.73 -14.61 20.78
N ARG A 68 -33.51 -15.17 20.85
CA ARG A 68 -33.06 -16.19 21.83
C ARG A 68 -31.61 -16.62 21.56
N PRO A 69 -30.76 -16.83 22.60
CA PRO A 69 -29.32 -16.96 22.46
C PRO A 69 -28.88 -18.42 22.21
N PHE A 70 -27.90 -18.62 21.33
CA PHE A 70 -27.21 -19.90 21.19
C PHE A 70 -25.97 -19.94 22.09
N THR A 71 -25.93 -20.91 23.00
CA THR A 71 -24.78 -21.26 23.83
C THR A 71 -23.77 -22.13 23.07
N LYS A 72 -22.47 -21.88 23.32
CA LYS A 72 -21.29 -22.64 22.93
C LYS A 72 -21.45 -24.17 23.09
N SER A 73 -21.01 -24.92 22.09
CA SER A 73 -20.43 -26.27 22.25
C SER A 73 -19.34 -26.48 21.21
N LEU A 74 -18.11 -26.71 21.68
CA LEU A 74 -17.02 -27.35 20.93
C LEU A 74 -17.53 -28.68 20.35
N PHE A 75 -17.14 -29.05 19.14
CA PHE A 75 -16.81 -30.44 18.80
C PHE A 75 -15.75 -30.51 17.70
N THR A 76 -14.79 -31.38 17.96
CA THR A 76 -13.70 -31.89 17.14
C THR A 76 -14.20 -32.82 16.02
N HIS A 77 -13.32 -33.06 15.04
CA HIS A 77 -13.38 -34.01 13.93
C HIS A 77 -14.26 -35.27 14.14
N GLU A 78 -15.08 -35.61 13.14
CA GLU A 78 -14.94 -36.84 12.32
C GLU A 78 -16.07 -36.89 11.27
N TYR A 79 -15.70 -37.14 10.01
CA TYR A 79 -16.61 -37.40 8.90
C TYR A 79 -17.10 -38.86 8.96
N SER A 80 -18.42 -39.07 8.89
CA SER A 80 -19.02 -40.29 8.34
C SER A 80 -20.35 -39.97 7.66
N PRO A 81 -20.64 -40.55 6.48
CA PRO A 81 -21.81 -40.20 5.68
C PRO A 81 -22.97 -41.12 6.03
N SER A 82 -24.01 -40.58 6.66
CA SER A 82 -25.42 -41.00 6.55
C SER A 82 -26.19 -40.40 7.70
N GLU A 83 -27.03 -39.41 7.41
CA GLU A 83 -28.38 -39.32 8.00
C GLU A 83 -29.14 -38.12 7.43
N ASN A 84 -30.26 -38.47 6.78
CA ASN A 84 -31.40 -37.63 6.45
C ASN A 84 -31.61 -36.46 7.42
N ARG A 85 -31.50 -35.21 6.92
CA ARG A 85 -32.13 -34.05 7.55
C ARG A 85 -32.75 -33.12 6.50
N ASN A 86 -33.98 -33.45 6.14
CA ASN A 86 -34.99 -32.44 5.87
C ASN A 86 -35.19 -31.58 7.13
N THR A 87 -35.14 -30.26 7.03
CA THR A 87 -36.21 -29.32 7.46
C THR A 87 -35.71 -27.86 7.53
N ASN A 88 -36.58 -26.96 7.03
CA ASN A 88 -36.64 -25.51 7.24
C ASN A 88 -36.19 -24.59 6.09
N ILE A 89 -36.88 -24.69 4.95
CA ILE A 89 -37.26 -23.53 4.11
C ILE A 89 -38.74 -23.75 3.73
N PRO A 90 -39.63 -22.74 3.74
CA PRO A 90 -41.03 -22.94 3.41
C PRO A 90 -41.16 -23.23 1.92
N VAL A 91 -41.05 -24.51 1.55
CA VAL A 91 -41.50 -24.96 0.25
C VAL A 91 -42.98 -24.64 0.20
N ARG A 92 -43.40 -23.77 -0.74
CA ARG A 92 -44.78 -23.75 -1.23
C ARG A 92 -45.04 -25.06 -1.99
N MET A 93 -44.93 -26.20 -1.30
CA MET A 93 -45.36 -27.49 -1.81
C MET A 93 -46.85 -27.60 -1.50
N SER A 94 -47.64 -26.84 -2.25
CA SER A 94 -48.93 -27.36 -2.65
C SER A 94 -48.60 -28.47 -3.64
N ILE A 95 -48.51 -29.71 -3.15
CA ILE A 95 -48.96 -30.83 -3.97
C ILE A 95 -50.37 -30.42 -4.36
N HIS A 96 -50.56 -29.99 -5.61
CA HIS A 96 -51.90 -29.84 -6.14
C HIS A 96 -52.54 -31.20 -5.93
N ASN A 97 -53.46 -31.26 -4.96
CA ASN A 97 -54.35 -32.38 -4.79
C ASN A 97 -54.96 -32.62 -6.17
N PHE A 98 -54.55 -33.69 -6.86
CA PHE A 98 -55.16 -34.16 -8.10
C PHE A 98 -56.65 -34.57 -7.91
N ASN A 99 -57.24 -34.25 -6.76
CA ASN A 99 -58.58 -34.60 -6.32
C ASN A 99 -59.67 -33.57 -6.64
N THR A 100 -59.42 -32.60 -7.53
CA THR A 100 -60.51 -31.88 -8.22
C THR A 100 -60.48 -32.16 -9.73
N LEU A 101 -60.64 -33.44 -10.08
CA LEU A 101 -60.80 -33.98 -11.44
C LEU A 101 -62.17 -33.61 -12.08
N ASN A 102 -62.86 -32.58 -11.58
CA ASN A 102 -64.25 -32.28 -11.95
C ASN A 102 -64.42 -31.26 -13.08
N ASN A 103 -63.33 -30.72 -13.68
CA ASN A 103 -63.42 -29.62 -14.65
C ASN A 103 -62.74 -29.87 -16.02
N TYR A 104 -62.17 -31.05 -16.28
CA TYR A 104 -61.58 -31.37 -17.59
C TYR A 104 -62.49 -32.26 -18.44
N ILE A 105 -62.59 -31.96 -19.72
CA ILE A 105 -63.32 -32.72 -20.74
C ILE A 105 -62.33 -33.72 -21.38
N PRO A 106 -62.57 -35.04 -21.32
CA PRO A 106 -61.72 -36.01 -22.01
C PRO A 106 -61.66 -35.74 -23.52
N HIS A 107 -60.45 -35.78 -24.09
CA HIS A 107 -60.25 -35.57 -25.52
C HIS A 107 -59.18 -36.52 -26.07
N THR A 108 -59.36 -36.97 -27.31
CA THR A 108 -58.33 -37.73 -28.03
C THR A 108 -57.13 -36.84 -28.37
N PRO A 109 -55.97 -37.39 -28.75
CA PRO A 109 -54.85 -36.57 -29.22
C PRO A 109 -55.24 -35.60 -30.35
N ILE A 110 -54.67 -34.40 -30.33
CA ILE A 110 -54.91 -33.35 -31.35
C ILE A 110 -53.72 -33.31 -32.31
N ALA A 111 -53.98 -33.30 -33.62
CA ALA A 111 -52.95 -33.21 -34.65
C ALA A 111 -53.37 -32.21 -35.74
N ILE A 112 -52.53 -31.21 -36.00
CA ILE A 112 -52.76 -30.12 -36.95
C ILE A 112 -51.48 -29.87 -37.77
N ASN A 113 -51.61 -29.77 -39.09
CA ASN A 113 -50.54 -29.41 -40.00
C ASN A 113 -51.00 -28.36 -41.02
N GLY A 114 -50.56 -27.11 -40.80
CA GLY A 114 -50.90 -25.98 -41.66
C GLY A 114 -52.11 -25.19 -41.19
N ASP A 115 -52.19 -23.94 -41.64
CA ASP A 115 -53.26 -23.00 -41.27
C ASP A 115 -54.65 -23.51 -41.69
N THR A 116 -54.76 -24.16 -42.86
CA THR A 116 -56.02 -24.72 -43.38
C THR A 116 -56.57 -25.85 -42.51
N GLU A 117 -55.70 -26.76 -42.06
CA GLU A 117 -56.12 -27.87 -41.19
C GLU A 117 -56.52 -27.35 -39.82
N PHE A 118 -55.80 -26.33 -39.31
CA PHE A 118 -56.15 -25.66 -38.06
C PHE A 118 -57.58 -25.10 -38.12
N GLU A 119 -57.88 -24.29 -39.14
CA GLU A 119 -59.21 -23.68 -39.32
C GLU A 119 -60.30 -24.75 -39.47
N SER A 120 -60.07 -25.79 -40.28
CA SER A 120 -61.05 -26.86 -40.48
C SER A 120 -61.35 -27.63 -39.19
N GLN A 121 -60.34 -27.96 -38.39
CA GLN A 121 -60.54 -28.69 -37.14
C GLN A 121 -61.20 -27.79 -36.09
N ALA A 122 -60.75 -26.53 -35.98
CA ALA A 122 -61.33 -25.57 -35.04
C ALA A 122 -62.84 -25.34 -35.29
N LEU A 123 -63.28 -25.31 -36.55
CA LEU A 123 -64.69 -25.22 -36.91
C LEU A 123 -65.47 -26.49 -36.54
N ASN A 124 -64.89 -27.68 -36.74
CA ASN A 124 -65.53 -28.97 -36.44
C ASN A 124 -65.68 -29.19 -34.91
N GLU A 125 -64.69 -28.77 -34.15
CA GLU A 125 -64.65 -28.95 -32.69
C GLU A 125 -65.13 -27.72 -31.90
N ALA A 126 -65.62 -26.70 -32.59
CA ALA A 126 -66.14 -25.46 -32.02
C ALA A 126 -65.13 -24.75 -31.07
N TRP A 127 -63.87 -24.66 -31.47
CA TRP A 127 -62.81 -23.94 -30.75
C TRP A 127 -62.91 -22.41 -30.96
N GLU A 128 -64.00 -21.80 -30.52
CA GLU A 128 -64.25 -20.36 -30.73
C GLU A 128 -63.23 -19.46 -30.01
N GLY A 129 -62.65 -18.50 -30.74
CA GLY A 129 -61.36 -17.89 -30.42
C GLY A 129 -61.22 -16.99 -29.20
N ASN A 130 -59.93 -16.65 -28.98
CA ASN A 130 -59.31 -15.45 -28.41
C ASN A 130 -57.83 -15.73 -28.03
N GLY A 131 -57.15 -16.58 -28.78
CA GLY A 131 -55.69 -16.68 -28.79
C GLY A 131 -55.02 -15.61 -29.67
N THR A 132 -55.50 -14.37 -29.55
CA THR A 132 -55.50 -13.23 -30.49
C THR A 132 -54.30 -13.03 -31.41
N LYS A 133 -54.50 -12.80 -32.73
CA LYS A 133 -54.87 -11.47 -33.27
C LYS A 133 -56.30 -11.41 -33.88
N ILE A 134 -57.23 -10.99 -33.01
CA ILE A 134 -58.64 -10.59 -33.24
C ILE A 134 -59.58 -11.58 -33.98
N ASN A 135 -59.44 -12.90 -33.91
CA ASN A 135 -60.12 -13.68 -32.87
C ASN A 135 -59.91 -15.18 -33.14
N PRO A 136 -58.71 -15.69 -32.91
CA PRO A 136 -58.25 -16.96 -33.44
C PRO A 136 -58.19 -18.00 -32.32
N TYR A 137 -58.13 -19.27 -32.65
CA TYR A 137 -58.82 -20.30 -31.87
C TYR A 137 -58.29 -20.52 -30.44
N ILE A 138 -59.14 -21.08 -29.56
CA ILE A 138 -58.74 -21.50 -28.20
C ILE A 138 -59.03 -22.97 -27.97
N ILE A 139 -58.01 -23.71 -27.54
CA ILE A 139 -58.09 -25.10 -27.08
C ILE A 139 -58.06 -25.06 -25.55
N LYS A 140 -59.14 -25.47 -24.87
CA LYS A 140 -59.21 -25.32 -23.41
C LYS A 140 -59.96 -26.41 -22.66
N ASN A 141 -59.61 -26.57 -21.38
CA ASN A 141 -60.28 -27.47 -20.43
C ASN A 141 -60.27 -28.94 -20.84
N PHE A 142 -59.31 -29.39 -21.66
CA PHE A 142 -59.23 -30.79 -22.08
C PHE A 142 -58.33 -31.63 -21.17
N SER A 143 -58.66 -32.92 -21.04
CA SER A 143 -57.78 -33.96 -20.51
C SER A 143 -57.42 -34.92 -21.65
N ILE A 144 -56.18 -34.85 -22.10
CA ILE A 144 -55.66 -35.61 -23.24
C ILE A 144 -54.73 -36.70 -22.74
N ASN A 145 -55.04 -37.95 -23.07
CA ASN A 145 -54.15 -39.08 -22.86
C ASN A 145 -53.45 -39.40 -24.20
N GLY A 146 -52.14 -39.19 -24.26
CA GLY A 146 -51.34 -39.39 -25.46
C GLY A 146 -50.86 -40.83 -25.70
N SER A 147 -51.46 -41.84 -25.07
CA SER A 147 -50.99 -43.24 -25.11
C SER A 147 -50.81 -43.87 -26.52
N ALA A 148 -51.25 -43.20 -27.59
CA ALA A 148 -51.04 -43.64 -28.98
C ALA A 148 -50.06 -42.77 -29.79
N SER A 149 -49.66 -41.58 -29.32
CA SER A 149 -48.85 -40.59 -30.08
C SER A 149 -48.34 -39.46 -29.16
N SER A 150 -48.11 -38.25 -29.70
CA SER A 150 -48.04 -37.03 -28.89
C SER A 150 -49.44 -36.57 -28.51
N GLY A 151 -49.63 -36.00 -27.31
CA GLY A 151 -50.94 -35.50 -26.88
C GLY A 151 -51.48 -34.37 -27.76
N ILE A 152 -50.66 -33.34 -28.00
CA ILE A 152 -50.94 -32.28 -28.97
C ILE A 152 -49.78 -32.22 -29.97
N ASN A 153 -50.08 -32.14 -31.27
CA ASN A 153 -49.10 -32.01 -32.34
C ASN A 153 -49.57 -30.92 -33.32
N ILE A 154 -48.90 -29.76 -33.33
CA ILE A 154 -49.25 -28.63 -34.19
C ILE A 154 -48.02 -28.25 -35.01
N THR A 155 -48.16 -28.23 -36.33
CA THR A 155 -47.04 -27.98 -37.24
C THR A 155 -47.39 -26.99 -38.36
N ASN A 156 -46.39 -26.27 -38.85
CA ASN A 156 -46.45 -25.41 -40.04
C ASN A 156 -47.57 -24.35 -40.03
N THR A 157 -47.81 -23.72 -38.89
CA THR A 157 -48.92 -22.75 -38.74
C THR A 157 -48.45 -21.39 -38.26
N THR A 158 -49.09 -20.36 -38.82
CA THR A 158 -48.94 -18.96 -38.39
C THR A 158 -50.21 -18.41 -37.73
N VAL A 159 -51.26 -19.23 -37.68
CA VAL A 159 -52.50 -18.93 -36.97
C VAL A 159 -52.17 -18.59 -35.53
N TYR A 160 -52.77 -17.51 -35.06
CA TYR A 160 -52.74 -17.13 -33.67
C TYR A 160 -53.63 -18.10 -32.88
N PHE A 161 -53.16 -18.72 -31.81
CA PHE A 161 -54.02 -19.61 -31.02
C PHE A 161 -53.60 -19.65 -29.56
N ARG A 162 -54.54 -20.06 -28.71
CA ARG A 162 -54.31 -20.22 -27.28
C ARG A 162 -54.61 -21.65 -26.83
N ILE A 163 -53.70 -22.22 -26.04
CA ILE A 163 -53.93 -23.48 -25.34
C ILE A 163 -54.01 -23.15 -23.85
N GLU A 164 -55.17 -23.36 -23.24
CA GLU A 164 -55.44 -22.94 -21.87
C GLU A 164 -56.03 -24.05 -21.00
N SER A 165 -55.47 -24.26 -19.81
CA SER A 165 -56.05 -25.21 -18.84
C SER A 165 -56.28 -26.58 -19.46
N VAL A 166 -55.24 -27.14 -20.09
CA VAL A 166 -55.23 -28.49 -20.64
C VAL A 166 -54.33 -29.38 -19.77
N LEU A 167 -54.82 -30.57 -19.45
CA LEU A 167 -54.06 -31.66 -18.84
C LEU A 167 -53.61 -32.64 -19.93
N ILE A 168 -52.29 -32.88 -20.04
CA ILE A 168 -51.73 -33.87 -20.96
C ILE A 168 -50.91 -34.90 -20.19
N ASN A 169 -51.23 -36.19 -20.38
CA ASN A 169 -50.51 -37.27 -19.71
C ASN A 169 -50.28 -38.51 -20.57
N ASN A 170 -49.36 -39.37 -20.13
CA ASN A 170 -49.09 -40.70 -20.66
C ASN A 170 -48.80 -40.74 -22.18
N SER A 171 -48.22 -39.68 -22.74
CA SER A 171 -47.87 -39.62 -24.16
C SER A 171 -46.64 -40.48 -24.45
N LEU A 172 -46.72 -41.32 -25.48
CA LEU A 172 -45.59 -42.17 -25.93
C LEU A 172 -44.43 -41.34 -26.50
N SER A 173 -44.72 -40.13 -26.97
CA SER A 173 -43.75 -39.17 -27.47
C SER A 173 -43.82 -37.88 -26.66
N TYR A 174 -44.33 -36.79 -27.21
CA TYR A 174 -44.35 -35.48 -26.53
C TYR A 174 -45.72 -35.19 -25.93
N GLY A 175 -45.77 -34.47 -24.80
CA GLY A 175 -47.01 -33.91 -24.29
C GLY A 175 -47.61 -32.95 -25.32
N ALA A 176 -46.83 -31.96 -25.74
CA ALA A 176 -47.17 -31.11 -26.88
C ALA A 176 -45.95 -30.86 -27.78
N TYR A 177 -46.13 -31.05 -29.09
CA TYR A 177 -45.12 -30.83 -30.11
C TYR A 177 -45.53 -29.67 -31.02
N PHE A 178 -44.68 -28.66 -31.12
CA PHE A 178 -44.82 -27.51 -31.99
C PHE A 178 -43.63 -27.48 -32.96
N ASN A 179 -43.88 -27.54 -34.27
CA ASN A 179 -42.82 -27.41 -35.27
C ASN A 179 -43.18 -26.41 -36.34
N ASN A 180 -42.32 -25.41 -36.58
CA ASN A 180 -42.58 -24.32 -37.51
C ASN A 180 -43.91 -23.60 -37.16
N VAL A 181 -44.06 -23.26 -35.88
CA VAL A 181 -45.24 -22.58 -35.33
C VAL A 181 -44.89 -21.15 -34.98
N THR A 182 -45.79 -20.22 -35.30
CA THR A 182 -45.70 -18.82 -34.88
C THR A 182 -46.98 -18.39 -34.19
N ASN A 183 -46.90 -17.47 -33.21
CA ASN A 183 -48.06 -16.83 -32.57
C ASN A 183 -48.91 -17.71 -31.63
N ALA A 184 -48.30 -18.73 -31.01
CA ALA A 184 -49.00 -19.54 -30.01
C ALA A 184 -48.94 -18.90 -28.60
N TRP A 185 -50.02 -18.99 -27.84
CA TRP A 185 -50.07 -18.65 -26.42
C TRP A 185 -50.51 -19.85 -25.58
N VAL A 186 -49.56 -20.47 -24.89
CA VAL A 186 -49.77 -21.69 -24.10
C VAL A 186 -49.76 -21.32 -22.62
N VAL A 187 -50.90 -21.43 -21.94
CA VAL A 187 -51.09 -20.90 -20.58
C VAL A 187 -51.85 -21.82 -19.62
N ASN A 188 -51.43 -21.87 -18.35
CA ASN A 188 -52.12 -22.62 -17.28
C ASN A 188 -52.30 -24.13 -17.58
N ASN A 189 -51.41 -24.73 -18.37
CA ASN A 189 -51.50 -26.15 -18.73
C ASN A 189 -50.68 -27.02 -17.78
N THR A 190 -51.06 -28.29 -17.65
CA THR A 190 -50.35 -29.29 -16.85
C THR A 190 -49.94 -30.48 -17.71
N VAL A 191 -48.63 -30.77 -17.80
CA VAL A 191 -48.07 -31.83 -18.66
C VAL A 191 -47.26 -32.82 -17.81
N VAL A 192 -47.74 -34.06 -17.70
CA VAL A 192 -47.24 -35.02 -16.68
C VAL A 192 -46.87 -36.38 -17.28
N SER A 193 -45.69 -36.89 -16.91
CA SER A 193 -45.25 -38.27 -17.18
C SER A 193 -45.33 -38.69 -18.66
N ASN A 194 -44.79 -37.86 -19.55
CA ASN A 194 -44.66 -38.13 -20.98
C ASN A 194 -43.18 -38.36 -21.34
N ALA A 195 -42.89 -38.96 -22.51
CA ALA A 195 -41.50 -39.10 -22.95
C ALA A 195 -40.80 -37.75 -23.18
N GLY A 196 -41.55 -36.68 -23.50
CA GLY A 196 -41.12 -35.28 -23.39
C GLY A 196 -42.30 -34.35 -23.08
N GLY A 197 -42.05 -33.19 -22.47
CA GLY A 197 -43.10 -32.23 -22.09
C GLY A 197 -43.55 -31.36 -23.27
N PHE A 198 -43.21 -30.07 -23.23
CA PHE A 198 -43.37 -29.15 -24.36
C PHE A 198 -42.14 -29.19 -25.26
N TYR A 199 -42.32 -29.58 -26.52
CA TYR A 199 -41.25 -29.71 -27.50
C TYR A 199 -41.50 -28.74 -28.66
N VAL A 200 -40.69 -27.70 -28.75
CA VAL A 200 -40.86 -26.54 -29.65
C VAL A 200 -39.66 -26.47 -30.59
N VAL A 201 -39.90 -26.60 -31.89
CA VAL A 201 -38.83 -26.68 -32.90
C VAL A 201 -39.11 -25.71 -34.04
N ASN A 202 -38.06 -25.05 -34.55
CA ASN A 202 -38.15 -24.11 -35.68
C ASN A 202 -39.26 -23.04 -35.51
N SER A 203 -39.61 -22.69 -34.28
CA SER A 203 -40.79 -21.88 -33.96
C SER A 203 -40.39 -20.49 -33.47
N ASN A 204 -41.31 -19.55 -33.56
CA ASN A 204 -41.03 -18.15 -33.25
C ASN A 204 -42.22 -17.48 -32.55
N THR A 205 -41.97 -16.40 -31.82
CA THR A 205 -43.02 -15.48 -31.31
C THR A 205 -44.14 -16.23 -30.57
N THR A 206 -43.75 -17.17 -29.72
CA THR A 206 -44.66 -18.05 -28.96
C THR A 206 -44.45 -17.81 -27.47
N ILE A 207 -45.53 -17.79 -26.70
CA ILE A 207 -45.54 -17.47 -25.28
C ILE A 207 -46.01 -18.68 -24.48
N PHE A 208 -45.20 -19.11 -23.52
CA PHE A 208 -45.52 -20.11 -22.51
C PHE A 208 -45.60 -19.42 -21.14
N SER A 209 -46.79 -19.37 -20.54
CA SER A 209 -47.00 -18.71 -19.25
C SER A 209 -47.73 -19.59 -18.24
N ASN A 210 -47.29 -19.65 -16.98
CA ASN A 210 -48.03 -20.36 -15.91
C ASN A 210 -48.28 -21.85 -16.17
N ASN A 211 -47.44 -22.53 -16.95
CA ASN A 211 -47.59 -23.97 -17.19
C ASN A 211 -46.80 -24.78 -16.16
N THR A 212 -47.31 -25.95 -15.81
CA THR A 212 -46.66 -26.91 -14.89
C THR A 212 -46.30 -28.18 -15.64
N VAL A 213 -45.02 -28.58 -15.63
CA VAL A 213 -44.50 -29.73 -16.38
C VAL A 213 -43.76 -30.67 -15.43
N ILE A 214 -44.23 -31.91 -15.29
CA ILE A 214 -43.79 -32.82 -14.23
C ILE A 214 -43.36 -34.19 -14.77
N GLY A 215 -42.16 -34.65 -14.41
CA GLY A 215 -41.76 -36.05 -14.58
C GLY A 215 -41.54 -36.50 -16.03
N ASN A 216 -41.10 -35.60 -16.92
CA ASN A 216 -40.80 -35.88 -18.33
C ASN A 216 -39.28 -35.91 -18.57
N SER A 217 -38.79 -36.39 -19.72
CA SER A 217 -37.35 -36.33 -20.02
C SER A 217 -36.85 -34.88 -20.16
N ASN A 218 -37.58 -34.06 -20.90
CA ASN A 218 -37.38 -32.62 -20.99
C ASN A 218 -38.70 -31.96 -20.61
N GLY A 219 -38.67 -30.98 -19.70
CA GLY A 219 -39.86 -30.20 -19.36
C GLY A 219 -40.27 -29.30 -20.53
N PHE A 220 -39.40 -28.35 -20.85
CA PHE A 220 -39.48 -27.53 -22.07
C PHE A 220 -38.24 -27.75 -22.92
N TYR A 221 -38.42 -27.96 -24.22
CA TYR A 221 -37.33 -28.04 -25.19
C TYR A 221 -37.58 -27.04 -26.32
N LEU A 222 -36.63 -26.13 -26.53
CA LEU A 222 -36.61 -25.16 -27.63
C LEU A 222 -35.45 -25.52 -28.58
N GLY A 223 -35.75 -26.00 -29.77
CA GLY A 223 -34.76 -26.35 -30.80
C GLY A 223 -34.87 -25.41 -32.01
N ASN A 224 -33.79 -24.74 -32.39
CA ASN A 224 -33.80 -23.75 -33.48
C ASN A 224 -34.97 -22.75 -33.38
N SER A 225 -35.36 -22.37 -32.15
CA SER A 225 -36.56 -21.58 -31.90
C SER A 225 -36.20 -20.27 -31.21
N ASN A 226 -36.76 -19.17 -31.70
CA ASN A 226 -36.28 -17.83 -31.38
C ASN A 226 -37.42 -16.92 -30.94
N ASN A 227 -37.12 -15.86 -30.19
CA ASN A 227 -38.14 -14.93 -29.66
C ASN A 227 -39.30 -15.65 -28.95
N ILE A 228 -38.99 -16.73 -28.25
CA ILE A 228 -39.92 -17.45 -27.38
C ILE A 228 -39.89 -16.79 -26.00
N THR A 229 -41.07 -16.65 -25.40
CA THR A 229 -41.21 -16.16 -24.02
C THR A 229 -41.65 -17.31 -23.11
N LEU A 230 -40.85 -17.62 -22.10
CA LEU A 230 -41.18 -18.55 -21.01
C LEU A 230 -41.30 -17.74 -19.71
N ILE A 231 -42.52 -17.52 -19.24
CA ILE A 231 -42.77 -16.73 -18.04
C ILE A 231 -43.56 -17.47 -16.96
N ASN A 232 -43.07 -17.46 -15.72
CA ASN A 232 -43.78 -18.02 -14.56
C ASN A 232 -44.22 -19.49 -14.74
N ASN A 233 -43.42 -20.33 -15.39
CA ASN A 233 -43.68 -21.76 -15.53
C ASN A 233 -42.98 -22.56 -14.42
N GLU A 234 -43.52 -23.74 -14.12
CA GLU A 234 -42.94 -24.69 -13.17
C GLU A 234 -42.51 -25.97 -13.90
N ALA A 235 -41.23 -26.32 -13.80
CA ALA A 235 -40.68 -27.58 -14.33
C ALA A 235 -40.14 -28.43 -13.17
N ILE A 236 -40.80 -29.55 -12.89
CA ILE A 236 -40.58 -30.36 -11.67
C ILE A 236 -40.19 -31.79 -12.02
N ASN A 237 -39.10 -32.30 -11.45
CA ASN A 237 -38.65 -33.71 -11.58
C ASN A 237 -38.51 -34.15 -13.06
N ASN A 238 -38.12 -33.24 -13.94
CA ASN A 238 -37.79 -33.58 -15.34
C ASN A 238 -36.29 -33.84 -15.46
N SER A 239 -35.83 -34.72 -16.35
CA SER A 239 -34.37 -34.96 -16.48
C SER A 239 -33.64 -33.68 -16.88
N ASN A 240 -34.17 -32.91 -17.83
CA ASN A 240 -33.84 -31.50 -18.00
C ASN A 240 -35.10 -30.66 -17.77
N GLY A 241 -35.00 -29.59 -16.98
CA GLY A 241 -36.11 -28.68 -16.75
C GLY A 241 -36.48 -27.90 -18.01
N ILE A 242 -35.60 -27.01 -18.44
CA ILE A 242 -35.76 -26.17 -19.64
C ILE A 242 -34.49 -26.24 -20.48
N THR A 243 -34.63 -26.61 -21.76
CA THR A 243 -33.52 -26.80 -22.70
C THR A 243 -33.64 -25.88 -23.91
N LEU A 244 -32.55 -25.20 -24.27
CA LEU A 244 -32.41 -24.40 -25.49
C LEU A 244 -31.26 -24.97 -26.34
N GLY A 245 -31.57 -25.41 -27.56
CA GLY A 245 -30.61 -25.88 -28.55
C GLY A 245 -30.65 -25.02 -29.80
N ASN A 246 -29.50 -24.47 -30.22
CA ASN A 246 -29.38 -23.60 -31.41
C ASN A 246 -30.41 -22.45 -31.44
N SER A 247 -30.73 -21.88 -30.28
CA SER A 247 -31.85 -20.96 -30.10
C SER A 247 -31.37 -19.59 -29.63
N PHE A 248 -32.00 -18.50 -30.09
CA PHE A 248 -31.56 -17.15 -29.78
C PHE A 248 -32.70 -16.16 -29.49
N ASN A 249 -32.38 -15.07 -28.78
CA ASN A 249 -33.31 -13.99 -28.42
C ASN A 249 -34.55 -14.48 -27.65
N ASN A 250 -34.42 -15.50 -26.82
CA ASN A 250 -35.53 -15.97 -25.98
C ASN A 250 -35.53 -15.26 -24.62
N SER A 251 -36.73 -14.99 -24.10
CA SER A 251 -36.93 -14.38 -22.78
C SER A 251 -37.49 -15.41 -21.81
N VAL A 252 -36.75 -15.68 -20.73
CA VAL A 252 -37.05 -16.72 -19.74
C VAL A 252 -37.07 -16.08 -18.36
N SER A 253 -38.26 -15.86 -17.81
CA SER A 253 -38.40 -15.14 -16.53
C SER A 253 -39.37 -15.75 -15.54
N LEU A 254 -39.10 -15.56 -14.24
CA LEU A 254 -39.99 -16.00 -13.15
C LEU A 254 -40.27 -17.51 -13.12
N ASN A 255 -39.51 -18.34 -13.84
CA ASN A 255 -39.75 -19.77 -13.87
C ASN A 255 -39.13 -20.46 -12.66
N VAL A 256 -39.76 -21.54 -12.20
CA VAL A 256 -39.29 -22.37 -11.09
C VAL A 256 -38.91 -23.74 -11.66
N VAL A 257 -37.65 -24.14 -11.51
CA VAL A 257 -37.11 -25.40 -12.03
C VAL A 257 -36.52 -26.22 -10.90
N THR A 258 -37.12 -27.38 -10.62
CA THR A 258 -36.78 -28.19 -9.44
C THR A 258 -36.64 -29.66 -9.75
N GLY A 259 -35.61 -30.31 -9.23
CA GLY A 259 -35.43 -31.76 -9.33
C GLY A 259 -35.16 -32.22 -10.77
N GLY A 260 -33.92 -32.63 -11.05
CA GLY A 260 -33.51 -33.01 -12.40
C GLY A 260 -32.00 -33.11 -12.53
N THR A 261 -31.51 -33.50 -13.71
CA THR A 261 -30.07 -33.48 -14.03
C THR A 261 -29.60 -32.06 -14.33
N ASN A 262 -30.31 -31.34 -15.20
CA ASN A 262 -30.03 -29.92 -15.45
C ASN A 262 -31.31 -29.11 -15.21
N GLY A 263 -31.21 -28.02 -14.45
CA GLY A 263 -32.29 -27.04 -14.36
C GLY A 263 -32.50 -26.38 -15.73
N PHE A 264 -31.49 -25.62 -16.16
CA PHE A 264 -31.41 -25.04 -17.50
C PHE A 264 -30.23 -25.65 -18.27
N TYR A 265 -30.49 -26.09 -19.50
CA TYR A 265 -29.44 -26.58 -20.40
C TYR A 265 -29.44 -25.80 -21.72
N LEU A 266 -28.31 -25.17 -22.05
CA LEU A 266 -28.10 -24.42 -23.28
C LEU A 266 -27.00 -25.09 -24.10
N SER A 267 -27.28 -25.33 -25.39
CA SER A 267 -26.31 -25.79 -26.36
C SER A 267 -26.35 -24.91 -27.60
N ASN A 268 -25.20 -24.33 -27.96
CA ASN A 268 -25.06 -23.42 -29.10
C ASN A 268 -26.15 -22.33 -29.17
N SER A 269 -26.56 -21.82 -28.01
CA SER A 269 -27.68 -20.88 -27.88
C SER A 269 -27.18 -19.53 -27.40
N ILE A 270 -27.55 -18.46 -28.11
CA ILE A 270 -26.95 -17.14 -27.94
C ILE A 270 -27.97 -16.05 -27.68
N LYS A 271 -27.60 -14.99 -26.96
CA LYS A 271 -28.46 -13.82 -26.73
C LYS A 271 -29.81 -14.17 -26.10
N ASN A 272 -29.82 -15.05 -25.12
CA ASN A 272 -31.03 -15.37 -24.36
C ASN A 272 -30.98 -14.69 -22.98
N ASP A 273 -32.14 -14.24 -22.51
CA ASP A 273 -32.29 -13.47 -21.28
C ASP A 273 -33.00 -14.32 -20.20
N PHE A 274 -32.29 -14.61 -19.12
CA PHE A 274 -32.77 -15.34 -17.95
C PHE A 274 -32.90 -14.40 -16.76
N ASN A 275 -34.12 -14.06 -16.37
CA ASN A 275 -34.38 -13.05 -15.34
C ASN A 275 -35.30 -13.56 -14.22
N ASN A 276 -34.91 -13.41 -12.95
CA ASN A 276 -35.74 -13.76 -11.80
C ASN A 276 -36.21 -15.23 -11.78
N ASN A 277 -35.43 -16.17 -12.31
CA ASN A 277 -35.77 -17.60 -12.23
C ASN A 277 -35.28 -18.21 -10.92
N THR A 278 -35.95 -19.27 -10.46
CA THR A 278 -35.59 -20.05 -9.27
C THR A 278 -35.21 -21.48 -9.68
N VAL A 279 -34.00 -21.92 -9.34
CA VAL A 279 -33.42 -23.21 -9.75
C VAL A 279 -32.91 -23.97 -8.53
N VAL A 280 -33.57 -25.09 -8.19
CA VAL A 280 -33.37 -25.75 -6.88
C VAL A 280 -33.27 -27.26 -7.00
N GLY A 281 -32.32 -27.88 -6.29
CA GLY A 281 -32.30 -29.33 -6.12
C GLY A 281 -32.05 -30.12 -7.41
N ASN A 282 -31.32 -29.55 -8.38
CA ASN A 282 -30.90 -30.24 -9.60
C ASN A 282 -29.45 -30.71 -9.47
N THR A 283 -28.99 -31.62 -10.33
CA THR A 283 -27.56 -31.97 -10.35
C THR A 283 -26.70 -30.78 -10.80
N GLN A 284 -27.11 -30.09 -11.88
CA GLN A 284 -26.56 -28.81 -12.33
C GLN A 284 -27.69 -27.78 -12.37
N GLY A 285 -27.43 -26.56 -11.89
CA GLY A 285 -28.41 -25.46 -11.98
C GLY A 285 -28.57 -24.97 -13.42
N PHE A 286 -27.69 -24.06 -13.84
CA PHE A 286 -27.52 -23.63 -15.23
C PHE A 286 -26.31 -24.33 -15.87
N ASN A 287 -26.48 -24.86 -17.07
CA ASN A 287 -25.41 -25.49 -17.84
C ASN A 287 -25.38 -24.91 -19.27
N LEU A 288 -24.38 -24.09 -19.56
CA LEU A 288 -24.17 -23.40 -20.83
C LEU A 288 -22.99 -24.03 -21.57
N ALA A 289 -23.28 -24.76 -22.64
CA ALA A 289 -22.28 -25.36 -23.53
C ALA A 289 -22.23 -24.60 -24.86
N THR A 290 -21.05 -24.09 -25.23
CA THR A 290 -20.80 -23.30 -26.46
C THR A 290 -21.85 -22.21 -26.68
N SER A 291 -22.30 -21.57 -25.60
CA SER A 291 -23.47 -20.69 -25.58
C SER A 291 -23.04 -19.29 -25.12
N HIS A 292 -23.08 -18.35 -26.06
CA HIS A 292 -22.45 -17.04 -25.94
C HIS A 292 -23.45 -15.90 -25.75
N ASN A 293 -23.01 -14.79 -25.18
CA ASN A 293 -23.81 -13.55 -25.13
C ASN A 293 -25.16 -13.71 -24.42
N ASN A 294 -25.31 -14.66 -23.50
CA ASN A 294 -26.53 -14.81 -22.71
C ASN A 294 -26.47 -13.94 -21.45
N ILE A 295 -27.63 -13.53 -20.96
CA ILE A 295 -27.78 -12.65 -19.81
C ILE A 295 -28.53 -13.40 -18.71
N LEU A 296 -27.90 -13.56 -17.55
CA LEU A 296 -28.45 -14.21 -16.36
C LEU A 296 -28.51 -13.16 -15.24
N ILE A 297 -29.69 -12.63 -14.94
CA ILE A 297 -29.88 -11.57 -13.95
C ILE A 297 -30.89 -11.96 -12.87
N ASN A 298 -30.60 -11.63 -11.61
CA ASN A 298 -31.50 -11.82 -10.46
C ASN A 298 -32.02 -13.25 -10.27
N ASN A 299 -31.30 -14.27 -10.71
CA ASN A 299 -31.74 -15.66 -10.54
C ASN A 299 -31.36 -16.18 -9.14
N SER A 300 -32.24 -16.99 -8.56
CA SER A 300 -32.01 -17.70 -7.30
C SER A 300 -31.66 -19.15 -7.60
N ILE A 301 -30.43 -19.56 -7.29
CA ILE A 301 -29.84 -20.84 -7.70
C ILE A 301 -29.25 -21.50 -6.46
N HIS A 302 -29.90 -22.55 -5.97
CA HIS A 302 -29.50 -23.12 -4.69
C HIS A 302 -29.76 -24.61 -4.51
N ASP A 303 -29.03 -25.21 -3.58
CA ASP A 303 -29.14 -26.61 -3.18
C ASP A 303 -29.00 -27.59 -4.37
N ASN A 304 -28.18 -27.25 -5.37
CA ASN A 304 -27.88 -28.14 -6.50
C ASN A 304 -26.67 -29.03 -6.17
N ASP A 305 -26.65 -30.28 -6.66
CA ASP A 305 -25.65 -31.27 -6.25
C ASP A 305 -24.21 -30.89 -6.65
N ARG A 306 -24.05 -30.24 -7.81
CA ARG A 306 -22.77 -29.78 -8.37
C ARG A 306 -22.80 -28.28 -8.61
N ASN A 307 -22.66 -27.80 -9.86
CA ASN A 307 -22.50 -26.38 -10.11
C ASN A 307 -23.84 -25.64 -10.05
N GLY A 308 -23.82 -24.44 -9.48
CA GLY A 308 -24.95 -23.51 -9.60
C GLY A 308 -25.08 -23.01 -11.04
N ILE A 309 -23.99 -22.46 -11.59
CA ILE A 309 -23.87 -22.03 -12.98
C ILE A 309 -22.58 -22.61 -13.56
N LEU A 310 -22.69 -23.35 -14.66
CA LEU A 310 -21.57 -23.92 -15.41
C LEU A 310 -21.51 -23.33 -16.83
N LEU A 311 -20.35 -22.77 -17.18
CA LEU A 311 -20.01 -22.34 -18.53
C LEU A 311 -18.90 -23.22 -19.09
N THR A 312 -19.15 -23.84 -20.24
CA THR A 312 -18.14 -24.60 -20.99
C THR A 312 -18.02 -24.01 -22.39
N SER A 313 -16.82 -23.52 -22.72
CA SER A 313 -16.54 -22.83 -23.99
C SER A 313 -17.56 -21.73 -24.32
N SER A 314 -18.02 -21.01 -23.29
CA SER A 314 -19.17 -20.11 -23.35
C SER A 314 -18.75 -18.68 -23.00
N ASN A 315 -18.38 -17.94 -24.03
CA ASN A 315 -17.83 -16.59 -23.93
C ASN A 315 -18.89 -15.49 -23.86
N SER A 316 -18.49 -14.33 -23.32
CA SER A 316 -19.24 -13.07 -23.41
C SER A 316 -20.63 -13.10 -22.76
N ASN A 317 -20.84 -13.97 -21.77
CA ASN A 317 -22.06 -13.99 -20.99
C ASN A 317 -22.02 -12.96 -19.85
N VAL A 318 -23.19 -12.47 -19.46
CA VAL A 318 -23.37 -11.53 -18.34
C VAL A 318 -24.14 -12.23 -17.24
N MET A 319 -23.55 -12.31 -16.04
CA MET A 319 -24.15 -12.85 -14.84
C MET A 319 -24.16 -11.75 -13.78
N SER A 320 -25.34 -11.25 -13.42
CA SER A 320 -25.43 -10.19 -12.43
C SER A 320 -26.55 -10.34 -11.41
N ARG A 321 -26.25 -9.99 -10.15
CA ARG A 321 -27.22 -10.02 -9.04
C ARG A 321 -27.85 -11.39 -8.81
N ASN A 322 -27.18 -12.47 -9.22
CA ASN A 322 -27.65 -13.82 -8.96
C ASN A 322 -27.30 -14.23 -7.52
N LEU A 323 -28.22 -14.94 -6.88
CA LEU A 323 -28.04 -15.55 -5.57
C LEU A 323 -27.71 -17.03 -5.77
N VAL A 324 -26.43 -17.38 -5.62
CA VAL A 324 -25.88 -18.73 -5.84
C VAL A 324 -25.42 -19.28 -4.50
N ILE A 325 -26.21 -20.18 -3.90
CA ILE A 325 -25.97 -20.63 -2.52
C ILE A 325 -26.13 -22.13 -2.31
N ASN A 326 -25.31 -22.74 -1.45
CA ASN A 326 -25.38 -24.16 -1.07
C ASN A 326 -25.38 -25.11 -2.28
N ASN A 327 -24.70 -24.77 -3.36
CA ASN A 327 -24.46 -25.71 -4.44
C ASN A 327 -23.23 -26.56 -4.05
N THR A 328 -22.83 -27.52 -4.87
CA THR A 328 -21.68 -28.40 -4.62
C THR A 328 -21.83 -29.32 -3.40
N LEU A 329 -23.02 -29.90 -3.21
CA LEU A 329 -23.22 -30.97 -2.21
C LEU A 329 -22.21 -32.11 -2.39
N VAL A 330 -21.82 -32.38 -3.64
CA VAL A 330 -20.62 -33.14 -3.97
C VAL A 330 -19.41 -32.22 -3.91
N ARG A 331 -18.62 -32.36 -2.84
CA ARG A 331 -17.39 -31.58 -2.61
C ARG A 331 -16.22 -32.11 -3.43
N ASP A 332 -16.20 -31.77 -4.71
CA ASP A 332 -15.06 -32.02 -5.60
C ASP A 332 -14.52 -30.71 -6.21
N TYR A 333 -13.26 -30.74 -6.67
CA TYR A 333 -12.59 -29.57 -7.28
C TYR A 333 -13.20 -29.15 -8.62
N LEU A 334 -14.13 -29.93 -9.17
CA LEU A 334 -14.78 -29.66 -10.46
C LEU A 334 -16.12 -28.94 -10.29
N SER A 335 -16.54 -28.68 -9.04
CA SER A 335 -17.83 -28.10 -8.71
C SER A 335 -17.65 -26.74 -8.02
N ALA A 336 -18.33 -25.72 -8.54
CA ALA A 336 -18.35 -24.38 -7.96
C ALA A 336 -19.76 -23.78 -7.98
N GLY A 337 -20.00 -22.75 -7.17
CA GLY A 337 -21.20 -21.92 -7.30
C GLY A 337 -21.33 -21.40 -8.73
N ILE A 338 -20.28 -20.73 -9.23
CA ILE A 338 -20.15 -20.30 -10.62
C ILE A 338 -18.84 -20.87 -11.19
N ASN A 339 -18.92 -21.65 -12.26
CA ASN A 339 -17.78 -22.37 -12.83
C ASN A 339 -17.57 -22.01 -14.30
N LEU A 340 -16.40 -21.46 -14.62
CA LEU A 340 -15.98 -21.12 -15.97
C LEU A 340 -14.90 -22.09 -16.43
N ILE A 341 -15.17 -22.81 -17.51
CA ILE A 341 -14.23 -23.73 -18.16
C ILE A 341 -14.05 -23.28 -19.61
N GLN A 342 -12.84 -22.88 -19.98
CA GLN A 342 -12.49 -22.38 -21.33
C GLN A 342 -13.43 -21.27 -21.82
N SER A 343 -13.87 -20.40 -20.91
CA SER A 343 -14.95 -19.44 -21.11
C SER A 343 -14.46 -18.03 -20.84
N ASN A 344 -14.25 -17.28 -21.93
CA ASN A 344 -13.54 -16.00 -21.90
C ASN A 344 -14.49 -14.81 -21.98
N ASN A 345 -14.02 -13.64 -21.56
CA ASN A 345 -14.73 -12.36 -21.71
C ASN A 345 -16.10 -12.32 -21.02
N ASN A 346 -16.31 -13.10 -19.96
CA ASN A 346 -17.56 -13.09 -19.21
C ASN A 346 -17.55 -12.00 -18.13
N ASN A 347 -18.73 -11.46 -17.86
CA ASN A 347 -18.95 -10.47 -16.81
C ASN A 347 -19.74 -11.09 -15.67
N ILE A 348 -19.12 -11.21 -14.50
CA ILE A 348 -19.69 -11.75 -13.26
C ILE A 348 -19.72 -10.60 -12.25
N SER A 349 -20.84 -9.87 -12.19
CA SER A 349 -20.94 -8.65 -11.37
C SER A 349 -22.05 -8.70 -10.34
N TYR A 350 -21.79 -8.25 -9.11
CA TYR A 350 -22.82 -8.11 -8.05
C TYR A 350 -23.52 -9.41 -7.65
N ASN A 351 -22.91 -10.57 -7.87
CA ASN A 351 -23.48 -11.86 -7.47
C ASN A 351 -23.16 -12.17 -6.01
N THR A 352 -24.00 -13.02 -5.39
CA THR A 352 -23.71 -13.63 -4.10
C THR A 352 -23.37 -15.10 -4.31
N ALA A 353 -22.17 -15.52 -3.92
CA ALA A 353 -21.71 -16.92 -3.96
C ALA A 353 -21.40 -17.39 -2.54
N LYS A 354 -22.11 -18.41 -2.03
CA LYS A 354 -22.04 -18.74 -0.60
C LYS A 354 -22.28 -20.22 -0.29
N ASN A 355 -21.51 -20.71 0.69
CA ASN A 355 -21.58 -22.08 1.21
C ASN A 355 -21.35 -23.16 0.13
N ASP A 356 -20.60 -22.81 -0.91
CA ASP A 356 -20.13 -23.71 -1.95
C ASP A 356 -18.72 -24.22 -1.60
N TYR A 357 -18.25 -25.27 -2.28
CA TYR A 357 -16.87 -25.73 -2.15
C TYR A 357 -15.92 -24.66 -2.71
N VAL A 358 -16.14 -24.26 -3.97
CA VAL A 358 -15.57 -23.06 -4.58
C VAL A 358 -16.70 -22.09 -4.89
N GLY A 359 -16.58 -20.83 -4.48
CA GLY A 359 -17.59 -19.80 -4.79
C GLY A 359 -17.63 -19.50 -6.29
N ILE A 360 -16.49 -19.07 -6.84
CA ILE A 360 -16.31 -18.82 -8.28
C ILE A 360 -15.01 -19.46 -8.75
N ASN A 361 -15.09 -20.29 -9.80
CA ASN A 361 -13.95 -20.95 -10.41
C ASN A 361 -13.67 -20.40 -11.81
N ILE A 362 -12.39 -20.15 -12.11
CA ILE A 362 -11.87 -19.72 -13.41
C ILE A 362 -10.83 -20.76 -13.85
N ASP A 363 -11.23 -21.64 -14.77
CA ASP A 363 -10.39 -22.68 -15.34
C ASP A 363 -10.16 -22.42 -16.83
N SER A 364 -8.88 -22.26 -17.19
CA SER A 364 -8.41 -22.02 -18.55
C SER A 364 -9.18 -20.90 -19.27
N SER A 365 -9.51 -19.84 -18.53
CA SER A 365 -10.51 -18.84 -18.93
C SER A 365 -9.97 -17.43 -18.78
N ASP A 366 -9.83 -16.71 -19.89
CA ASP A 366 -9.15 -15.42 -19.97
C ASP A 366 -10.11 -14.22 -20.02
N ASN A 367 -9.61 -13.06 -19.63
CA ASN A 367 -10.28 -11.76 -19.79
C ASN A 367 -11.67 -11.69 -19.13
N ASN A 368 -11.90 -12.41 -18.03
CA ASN A 368 -13.16 -12.33 -17.30
C ASN A 368 -13.14 -11.19 -16.28
N LEU A 369 -14.28 -10.51 -16.13
CA LEU A 369 -14.48 -9.45 -15.14
C LEU A 369 -15.32 -9.99 -13.98
N LEU A 370 -14.75 -9.98 -12.78
CA LEU A 370 -15.41 -10.32 -11.53
C LEU A 370 -15.48 -9.04 -10.69
N LEU A 371 -16.64 -8.39 -10.69
CA LEU A 371 -16.82 -7.06 -10.09
C LEU A 371 -17.84 -7.09 -8.95
N ALA A 372 -17.46 -6.59 -7.78
CA ALA A 372 -18.37 -6.31 -6.67
C ALA A 372 -19.24 -7.52 -6.23
N ASN A 373 -18.71 -8.74 -6.31
CA ASN A 373 -19.40 -9.93 -5.82
C ASN A 373 -19.22 -10.09 -4.30
N SER A 374 -20.24 -10.67 -3.65
CA SER A 374 -20.22 -11.03 -2.23
C SER A 374 -19.99 -12.54 -2.09
N ILE A 375 -18.81 -12.92 -1.61
CA ILE A 375 -18.33 -14.31 -1.63
C ILE A 375 -18.05 -14.77 -0.20
N SER A 376 -18.81 -15.73 0.33
CA SER A 376 -18.72 -16.06 1.76
C SER A 376 -18.89 -17.52 2.11
N ALA A 377 -18.22 -17.95 3.19
CA ALA A 377 -18.37 -19.28 3.77
C ALA A 377 -18.08 -20.45 2.80
N ASN A 378 -17.23 -20.23 1.80
CA ASN A 378 -16.77 -21.26 0.88
C ASN A 378 -15.43 -21.86 1.35
N SER A 379 -15.06 -23.05 0.88
CA SER A 379 -13.69 -23.55 1.11
C SER A 379 -12.68 -22.67 0.36
N TYR A 380 -13.02 -22.31 -0.89
CA TYR A 380 -12.30 -21.35 -1.72
C TYR A 380 -13.29 -20.28 -2.20
N GLY A 381 -12.97 -19.00 -2.04
CA GLY A 381 -13.81 -17.90 -2.52
C GLY A 381 -13.76 -17.80 -4.04
N ILE A 382 -12.61 -17.39 -4.56
CA ILE A 382 -12.26 -17.45 -5.98
C ILE A 382 -11.09 -18.41 -6.14
N PHE A 383 -11.19 -19.30 -7.12
CA PHE A 383 -10.08 -20.14 -7.56
C PHE A 383 -9.76 -19.84 -9.02
N VAL A 384 -8.51 -19.48 -9.30
CA VAL A 384 -7.98 -19.24 -10.65
C VAL A 384 -6.94 -20.31 -10.91
N TRP A 385 -7.20 -21.17 -11.90
CA TRP A 385 -6.35 -22.32 -12.19
C TRP A 385 -6.00 -22.38 -13.67
N ASP A 386 -4.76 -22.76 -13.94
CA ASP A 386 -4.25 -23.08 -15.27
C ASP A 386 -3.41 -24.37 -15.23
N TYR A 387 -3.69 -25.31 -16.14
CA TYR A 387 -2.89 -26.53 -16.30
C TYR A 387 -1.82 -26.39 -17.40
N THR A 388 -1.92 -25.40 -18.29
CA THR A 388 -1.10 -25.26 -19.51
C THR A 388 -0.12 -24.10 -19.48
N TRP A 389 -0.12 -23.27 -18.42
CA TRP A 389 0.73 -22.08 -18.20
C TRP A 389 0.51 -20.92 -19.19
N ASP A 390 -0.44 -21.06 -20.11
CA ASP A 390 -0.76 -20.09 -21.16
C ASP A 390 -2.24 -19.65 -21.16
N SER A 391 -2.98 -19.96 -20.09
CA SER A 391 -4.40 -19.66 -19.95
C SER A 391 -4.76 -19.11 -18.56
N SER A 392 -6.01 -18.74 -18.34
CA SER A 392 -6.48 -18.04 -17.14
C SER A 392 -5.75 -16.70 -16.89
N GLN A 393 -5.46 -15.96 -17.96
CA GLN A 393 -4.75 -14.69 -17.92
C GLN A 393 -5.68 -13.48 -18.07
N TYR A 394 -5.21 -12.32 -17.61
CA TYR A 394 -5.90 -11.04 -17.76
C TYR A 394 -7.30 -11.00 -17.14
N ASN A 395 -7.56 -11.84 -16.14
CA ASN A 395 -8.80 -11.76 -15.37
C ASN A 395 -8.72 -10.59 -14.39
N LEU A 396 -9.83 -9.86 -14.29
CA LEU A 396 -9.97 -8.67 -13.44
C LEU A 396 -10.89 -9.01 -12.27
N VAL A 397 -10.32 -9.06 -11.07
CA VAL A 397 -11.05 -9.31 -9.82
C VAL A 397 -11.08 -8.00 -9.04
N VAL A 398 -12.21 -7.30 -9.11
CA VAL A 398 -12.33 -5.89 -8.69
C VAL A 398 -13.42 -5.70 -7.63
N ASN A 399 -13.10 -5.04 -6.53
CA ASN A 399 -14.04 -4.62 -5.48
C ASN A 399 -14.91 -5.74 -4.90
N ASN A 400 -14.44 -6.98 -4.92
CA ASN A 400 -15.19 -8.11 -4.34
C ASN A 400 -15.02 -8.15 -2.82
N ILE A 401 -16.06 -8.62 -2.13
CA ILE A 401 -16.08 -8.77 -0.67
C ILE A 401 -16.05 -10.25 -0.33
N PHE A 402 -15.01 -10.65 0.40
CA PHE A 402 -14.81 -12.01 0.88
C PHE A 402 -15.01 -12.08 2.38
N GLN A 403 -15.84 -13.01 2.85
CA GLN A 403 -16.15 -13.16 4.26
C GLN A 403 -16.12 -14.62 4.69
N SER A 404 -15.27 -14.96 5.66
CA SER A 404 -15.26 -16.28 6.30
C SER A 404 -15.05 -17.45 5.35
N ASN A 405 -14.24 -17.27 4.31
CA ASN A 405 -13.84 -18.36 3.42
C ASN A 405 -12.65 -19.13 4.01
N GLY A 406 -12.41 -20.36 3.55
CA GLY A 406 -11.14 -21.05 3.81
C GLY A 406 -9.99 -20.24 3.22
N ILE A 407 -9.91 -20.17 1.89
CA ILE A 407 -9.04 -19.23 1.18
C ILE A 407 -9.94 -18.27 0.39
N ALA A 408 -9.69 -16.96 0.47
CA ALA A 408 -10.52 -15.99 -0.24
C ALA A 408 -10.20 -15.97 -1.74
N VAL A 409 -8.93 -15.87 -2.10
CA VAL A 409 -8.44 -15.93 -3.48
C VAL A 409 -7.25 -16.87 -3.53
N ASP A 410 -7.34 -17.86 -4.40
CA ASP A 410 -6.29 -18.83 -4.68
C ASP A 410 -5.98 -18.80 -6.19
N VAL A 411 -4.72 -18.56 -6.53
CA VAL A 411 -4.23 -18.40 -7.90
C VAL A 411 -3.11 -19.40 -8.13
N TYR A 412 -3.34 -20.33 -9.05
CA TYR A 412 -2.42 -21.42 -9.32
C TYR A 412 -1.96 -21.41 -10.78
N LEU A 413 -0.64 -21.35 -10.97
CA LEU A 413 0.05 -21.36 -12.27
C LEU A 413 -0.50 -20.36 -13.31
N SER A 414 -1.06 -19.24 -12.86
CA SER A 414 -1.75 -18.25 -13.70
C SER A 414 -1.03 -16.88 -13.65
N GLN A 415 -1.04 -16.15 -14.76
CA GLN A 415 -0.24 -14.92 -14.92
C GLN A 415 -1.07 -13.73 -15.39
N TYR A 416 -0.55 -12.52 -15.18
CA TYR A 416 -1.14 -11.26 -15.68
C TYR A 416 -2.56 -10.98 -15.18
N ASN A 417 -2.96 -11.55 -14.03
CA ASN A 417 -4.24 -11.26 -13.41
C ASN A 417 -4.14 -10.02 -12.51
N VAL A 418 -5.26 -9.31 -12.39
CA VAL A 418 -5.34 -8.07 -11.61
C VAL A 418 -6.37 -8.21 -10.50
N PHE A 419 -5.92 -7.98 -9.26
CA PHE A 419 -6.75 -7.97 -8.06
C PHE A 419 -6.76 -6.55 -7.50
N ASN A 420 -7.89 -5.83 -7.66
CA ASN A 420 -7.99 -4.42 -7.29
C ASN A 420 -9.11 -4.16 -6.29
N GLY A 421 -8.82 -3.51 -5.16
CA GLY A 421 -9.85 -2.98 -4.27
C GLY A 421 -10.67 -4.05 -3.55
N ASN A 422 -10.20 -5.30 -3.50
CA ASN A 422 -10.95 -6.38 -2.86
C ASN A 422 -10.80 -6.32 -1.33
N ILE A 423 -11.86 -6.69 -0.63
CA ILE A 423 -11.91 -6.69 0.84
C ILE A 423 -12.05 -8.12 1.33
N VAL A 424 -11.10 -8.59 2.11
CA VAL A 424 -11.10 -9.93 2.71
C VAL A 424 -11.21 -9.83 4.22
N ASN A 425 -12.24 -10.47 4.78
CA ASN A 425 -12.50 -10.45 6.22
C ASN A 425 -12.67 -11.87 6.77
N ASN A 426 -12.00 -12.18 7.89
CA ASN A 426 -12.22 -13.40 8.67
C ASN A 426 -11.99 -14.72 7.89
N SER A 427 -11.13 -14.72 6.86
CA SER A 427 -10.82 -15.93 6.08
C SER A 427 -9.57 -16.64 6.63
N ASN A 428 -9.42 -17.95 6.45
CA ASN A 428 -8.19 -18.62 6.91
C ASN A 428 -6.97 -18.20 6.07
N GLY A 429 -7.13 -17.93 4.79
CA GLY A 429 -6.14 -17.28 3.93
C GLY A 429 -6.79 -16.23 3.04
N ALA A 430 -6.10 -15.11 2.79
CA ALA A 430 -6.63 -14.05 1.92
C ALA A 430 -6.21 -14.22 0.47
N PHE A 431 -4.94 -14.00 0.15
CA PHE A 431 -4.42 -14.18 -1.21
C PHE A 431 -3.30 -15.22 -1.18
N VAL A 432 -3.54 -16.34 -1.86
CA VAL A 432 -2.57 -17.41 -2.07
C VAL A 432 -2.25 -17.42 -3.56
N ILE A 433 -1.00 -17.13 -3.92
CA ILE A 433 -0.55 -16.99 -5.31
C ILE A 433 0.61 -17.94 -5.53
N GLU A 434 0.31 -19.13 -6.03
CA GLU A 434 1.24 -20.25 -6.15
C GLU A 434 1.72 -20.42 -7.59
N GLY A 435 3.04 -20.40 -7.80
CA GLY A 435 3.68 -20.57 -9.10
C GLY A 435 3.21 -19.58 -10.16
N SER A 436 2.74 -18.41 -9.73
CA SER A 436 1.95 -17.47 -10.53
C SER A 436 2.67 -16.12 -10.57
N GLY A 437 3.28 -15.77 -11.72
CA GLY A 437 4.06 -14.54 -11.90
C GLY A 437 3.32 -13.42 -12.63
N TYR A 438 3.90 -12.21 -12.63
CA TYR A 438 3.38 -11.02 -13.32
C TYR A 438 1.94 -10.62 -12.95
N ASN A 439 1.45 -11.01 -11.77
CA ASN A 439 0.15 -10.58 -11.28
C ASN A 439 0.26 -9.22 -10.58
N THR A 440 -0.80 -8.42 -10.67
CA THR A 440 -0.88 -7.11 -10.02
C THR A 440 -1.94 -7.12 -8.92
N LEU A 441 -1.53 -6.78 -7.71
CA LEU A 441 -2.42 -6.65 -6.56
C LEU A 441 -2.37 -5.23 -6.06
N LEU A 442 -3.48 -4.51 -6.19
CA LEU A 442 -3.56 -3.11 -5.81
C LEU A 442 -4.76 -2.79 -4.91
N ASN A 443 -4.55 -1.93 -3.92
CA ASN A 443 -5.59 -1.40 -3.05
C ASN A 443 -6.43 -2.46 -2.30
N ASN A 444 -5.92 -3.68 -2.11
CA ASN A 444 -6.68 -4.72 -1.42
C ASN A 444 -6.56 -4.58 0.10
N ILE A 445 -7.64 -4.87 0.81
CA ILE A 445 -7.72 -4.78 2.27
C ILE A 445 -7.98 -6.17 2.84
N VAL A 446 -7.09 -6.63 3.72
CA VAL A 446 -7.22 -7.91 4.41
C VAL A 446 -7.31 -7.67 5.91
N ASN A 447 -8.39 -8.15 6.54
CA ASN A 447 -8.61 -8.02 7.97
C ASN A 447 -8.90 -9.37 8.64
N ASN A 448 -8.33 -9.55 9.83
CA ASN A 448 -8.61 -10.68 10.72
C ASN A 448 -8.54 -12.04 10.01
N SER A 449 -7.56 -12.22 9.12
CA SER A 449 -7.41 -13.45 8.35
C SER A 449 -6.23 -14.27 8.88
N GLY A 450 -6.20 -15.59 8.63
CA GLY A 450 -5.04 -16.38 9.02
C GLY A 450 -3.79 -15.87 8.30
N TYR A 451 -3.80 -15.94 6.97
CA TYR A 451 -2.75 -15.40 6.12
C TYR A 451 -3.20 -14.15 5.36
N GLY A 452 -2.30 -13.15 5.22
CA GLY A 452 -2.48 -12.02 4.32
C GLY A 452 -2.18 -12.39 2.87
N PHE A 453 -1.05 -11.94 2.35
CA PHE A 453 -0.57 -12.29 1.01
C PHE A 453 0.52 -13.36 1.12
N VAL A 454 0.34 -14.50 0.46
CA VAL A 454 1.26 -15.64 0.58
C VAL A 454 1.53 -16.37 -0.74
N ASP A 455 2.75 -16.88 -0.87
CA ASP A 455 3.10 -18.02 -1.73
C ASP A 455 3.81 -19.09 -0.88
N PHE A 456 3.43 -20.35 -1.08
CA PHE A 456 4.06 -21.52 -0.45
C PHE A 456 4.78 -22.42 -1.47
N SER A 457 4.81 -22.03 -2.74
CA SER A 457 5.31 -22.84 -3.84
C SER A 457 6.83 -22.70 -3.97
N ALA A 458 7.52 -23.84 -4.05
CA ALA A 458 8.95 -23.88 -4.34
C ALA A 458 9.30 -23.45 -5.78
N ASN A 459 8.28 -23.32 -6.64
CA ASN A 459 8.39 -22.90 -8.04
C ASN A 459 7.95 -21.44 -8.20
N GLY A 460 8.32 -20.58 -7.24
CA GLY A 460 7.76 -19.25 -7.01
C GLY A 460 7.41 -18.45 -8.26
N GLY A 461 6.31 -17.69 -8.18
CA GLY A 461 5.88 -16.80 -9.26
C GLY A 461 6.72 -15.53 -9.33
N PRO A 462 7.53 -15.29 -10.38
CA PRO A 462 8.40 -14.13 -10.41
C PRO A 462 7.64 -12.85 -10.82
N TYR A 463 8.17 -11.70 -10.41
CA TYR A 463 7.73 -10.37 -10.89
C TYR A 463 6.28 -10.00 -10.59
N ASN A 464 5.75 -10.42 -9.44
CA ASN A 464 4.47 -9.89 -8.96
C ASN A 464 4.63 -8.45 -8.45
N THR A 465 3.58 -7.64 -8.60
CA THR A 465 3.55 -6.24 -8.13
C THR A 465 2.43 -6.05 -7.11
N LEU A 466 2.79 -5.61 -5.89
CA LEU A 466 1.87 -5.33 -4.81
C LEU A 466 1.94 -3.84 -4.47
N THR A 467 0.84 -3.12 -4.66
CA THR A 467 0.78 -1.66 -4.45
C THR A 467 -0.40 -1.26 -3.56
N ASN A 468 -0.18 -0.39 -2.56
CA ASN A 468 -1.24 0.16 -1.71
C ASN A 468 -2.11 -0.89 -0.99
N ASN A 469 -1.61 -2.10 -0.75
CA ASN A 469 -2.39 -3.13 -0.05
C ASN A 469 -2.26 -2.95 1.47
N THR A 470 -3.32 -3.26 2.21
CA THR A 470 -3.33 -3.22 3.67
C THR A 470 -3.67 -4.58 4.26
N VAL A 471 -2.83 -5.09 5.16
CA VAL A 471 -3.14 -6.27 5.98
C VAL A 471 -3.21 -5.86 7.45
N SER A 472 -4.29 -6.27 8.13
CA SER A 472 -4.45 -6.01 9.56
C SER A 472 -5.05 -7.16 10.36
N PHE A 473 -4.61 -7.28 11.62
CA PHE A 473 -5.11 -8.28 12.58
C PHE A 473 -4.96 -9.74 12.11
N SER A 474 -4.05 -10.00 11.17
CA SER A 474 -3.81 -11.33 10.62
C SER A 474 -2.67 -12.05 11.33
N THR A 475 -2.49 -13.35 11.08
CA THR A 475 -1.33 -14.10 11.64
C THR A 475 -0.04 -13.66 10.96
N TYR A 476 -0.07 -13.54 9.63
CA TYR A 476 1.02 -13.03 8.81
C TYR A 476 0.51 -11.86 7.94
N GLY A 477 1.38 -10.86 7.71
CA GLY A 477 1.11 -9.74 6.83
C GLY A 477 1.37 -10.10 5.37
N PHE A 478 2.53 -9.70 4.87
CA PHE A 478 3.04 -10.06 3.54
C PHE A 478 4.09 -11.16 3.72
N ALA A 479 3.72 -12.42 3.51
CA ALA A 479 4.63 -13.56 3.66
C ALA A 479 4.98 -14.13 2.28
N ILE A 480 6.09 -13.70 1.71
CA ILE A 480 6.51 -14.03 0.35
C ILE A 480 7.62 -15.08 0.42
N ASP A 481 7.43 -16.22 -0.22
CA ASP A 481 8.46 -17.26 -0.33
C ASP A 481 8.84 -17.48 -1.81
N TYR A 482 10.14 -17.46 -2.11
CA TYR A 482 10.72 -17.73 -3.43
C TYR A 482 10.28 -16.84 -4.61
N TRP A 483 9.58 -15.71 -4.38
CA TRP A 483 9.27 -14.77 -5.47
C TRP A 483 10.48 -13.91 -5.85
N VAL A 484 11.11 -14.24 -6.96
CA VAL A 484 12.21 -13.44 -7.52
C VAL A 484 11.66 -12.16 -8.17
N GLY A 485 12.30 -11.03 -7.89
CA GLY A 485 12.01 -9.74 -8.54
C GLY A 485 10.62 -9.16 -8.24
N THR A 486 10.02 -9.48 -7.10
CA THR A 486 8.75 -8.86 -6.68
C THR A 486 8.95 -7.39 -6.33
N THR A 487 7.92 -6.59 -6.57
CA THR A 487 7.90 -5.18 -6.16
C THR A 487 6.76 -4.92 -5.18
N LEU A 488 7.10 -4.38 -4.00
CA LEU A 488 6.16 -3.95 -2.97
C LEU A 488 6.25 -2.43 -2.81
N ILE A 489 5.17 -1.71 -3.12
CA ILE A 489 5.11 -0.24 -3.05
C ILE A 489 3.94 0.20 -2.17
N ASN A 490 4.18 1.11 -1.22
CA ASN A 490 3.12 1.73 -0.41
C ASN A 490 2.22 0.73 0.35
N ASN A 491 2.70 -0.48 0.66
CA ASN A 491 1.89 -1.46 1.37
C ASN A 491 1.96 -1.26 2.88
N THR A 492 0.88 -1.59 3.59
CA THR A 492 0.78 -1.45 5.05
C THR A 492 0.51 -2.78 5.74
N ALA A 493 1.39 -3.21 6.63
CA ALA A 493 1.17 -4.32 7.55
C ALA A 493 1.02 -3.80 8.99
N LYS A 494 -0.19 -3.89 9.55
CA LYS A 494 -0.47 -3.35 10.89
C LYS A 494 -1.14 -4.34 11.85
N ASN A 495 -0.76 -4.31 13.11
CA ASN A 495 -1.35 -5.17 14.15
C ASN A 495 -1.28 -6.67 13.80
N ILE A 496 -0.20 -7.11 13.16
CA ILE A 496 0.00 -8.51 12.76
C ILE A 496 0.49 -9.33 13.96
N ASN A 497 0.00 -10.57 14.10
CA ASN A 497 0.40 -11.45 15.20
C ASN A 497 1.80 -12.08 15.05
N GLY A 498 2.45 -11.87 13.91
CA GLY A 498 3.84 -12.23 13.60
C GLY A 498 4.56 -11.06 12.91
N ASN A 499 5.41 -11.35 11.93
CA ASN A 499 6.13 -10.33 11.16
C ASN A 499 5.19 -9.55 10.23
N GLY A 500 5.44 -8.25 10.04
CA GLY A 500 4.70 -7.41 9.10
C GLY A 500 4.96 -7.83 7.66
N PHE A 501 6.23 -7.73 7.24
CA PHE A 501 6.74 -8.25 5.98
C PHE A 501 7.71 -9.39 6.29
N TYR A 502 7.48 -10.54 5.66
CA TYR A 502 8.27 -11.74 5.83
C TYR A 502 8.65 -12.30 4.47
N ILE A 503 9.88 -12.09 4.04
CA ILE A 503 10.34 -12.49 2.70
C ILE A 503 11.42 -13.55 2.83
N LEU A 504 11.12 -14.78 2.41
CA LEU A 504 12.04 -15.91 2.36
C LEU A 504 12.44 -16.16 0.90
N GLY A 505 13.74 -16.18 0.58
CA GLY A 505 14.22 -16.56 -0.76
C GLY A 505 13.79 -15.67 -1.95
N GLY A 506 13.32 -14.45 -1.70
CA GLY A 506 12.86 -13.50 -2.73
C GLY A 506 13.98 -12.61 -3.28
N ASP A 507 14.95 -13.20 -3.96
CA ASP A 507 16.10 -12.47 -4.50
C ASP A 507 15.69 -11.32 -5.44
N GLY A 508 16.33 -10.17 -5.31
CA GLY A 508 16.03 -8.99 -6.13
C GLY A 508 14.69 -8.32 -5.81
N THR A 509 14.05 -8.66 -4.69
CA THR A 509 12.80 -7.99 -4.28
C THR A 509 13.05 -6.52 -3.94
N THR A 510 12.15 -5.66 -4.39
CA THR A 510 12.16 -4.21 -4.14
C THR A 510 11.03 -3.82 -3.21
N LEU A 511 11.35 -3.12 -2.12
CA LEU A 511 10.42 -2.61 -1.12
C LEU A 511 10.56 -1.08 -1.04
N ILE A 512 9.54 -0.35 -1.49
CA ILE A 512 9.52 1.11 -1.50
C ILE A 512 8.30 1.63 -0.71
N ASN A 513 8.49 2.60 0.18
CA ASN A 513 7.40 3.30 0.88
C ASN A 513 6.45 2.39 1.68
N ASN A 514 6.88 1.20 2.09
CA ASN A 514 6.03 0.30 2.86
C ASN A 514 6.05 0.63 4.34
N THR A 515 4.96 0.34 5.04
CA THR A 515 4.82 0.61 6.48
C THR A 515 4.48 -0.65 7.26
N ALA A 516 5.28 -0.97 8.27
CA ALA A 516 5.06 -2.06 9.22
C ALA A 516 4.88 -1.51 10.64
N MET A 517 3.69 -1.62 11.22
CA MET A 517 3.41 -1.03 12.55
C MET A 517 2.68 -1.95 13.53
N ASN A 518 3.05 -1.86 14.81
CA ASN A 518 2.38 -2.56 15.91
C ASN A 518 2.34 -4.09 15.75
N ASN A 519 3.34 -4.68 15.09
CA ASN A 519 3.39 -6.12 14.84
C ASN A 519 4.06 -6.86 16.01
N LYS A 520 3.64 -8.11 16.25
CA LYS A 520 4.21 -8.97 17.30
C LYS A 520 5.53 -9.67 16.90
N GLY A 521 5.97 -9.50 15.65
CA GLY A 521 7.27 -9.91 15.15
C GLY A 521 8.11 -8.70 14.77
N ASP A 522 9.04 -8.90 13.84
CA ASP A 522 9.77 -7.81 13.19
C ASP A 522 8.81 -7.00 12.29
N GLY A 523 9.13 -5.73 12.05
CA GLY A 523 8.46 -4.94 11.03
C GLY A 523 8.69 -5.55 9.65
N PHE A 524 9.97 -5.69 9.31
CA PHE A 524 10.46 -6.31 8.08
C PHE A 524 11.47 -7.40 8.43
N ASN A 525 11.21 -8.63 8.01
CA ASN A 525 12.13 -9.75 8.14
C ASN A 525 12.38 -10.35 6.74
N LEU A 526 13.58 -10.11 6.23
CA LEU A 526 13.91 -10.16 4.82
C LEU A 526 15.16 -11.04 4.62
N GLY A 527 14.94 -12.26 4.13
CA GLY A 527 15.98 -13.28 3.94
C GLY A 527 16.51 -13.42 2.51
N GLY A 528 15.95 -12.72 1.53
CA GLY A 528 16.45 -12.72 0.14
C GLY A 528 17.77 -11.97 0.00
N THR A 529 18.47 -12.17 -1.12
CA THR A 529 19.71 -11.45 -1.48
C THR A 529 19.44 -10.34 -2.49
N ASN A 530 20.31 -9.32 -2.53
CA ASN A 530 20.20 -8.19 -3.44
C ASN A 530 18.87 -7.45 -3.33
N LEU A 531 18.36 -7.29 -2.11
CA LEU A 531 17.13 -6.55 -1.88
C LEU A 531 17.38 -5.05 -2.01
N VAL A 532 16.36 -4.33 -2.49
CA VAL A 532 16.30 -2.87 -2.44
C VAL A 532 15.24 -2.49 -1.42
N ILE A 533 15.66 -1.86 -0.32
CA ILE A 533 14.80 -1.49 0.80
C ILE A 533 14.91 0.02 0.96
N GLU A 534 13.94 0.75 0.41
CA GLU A 534 13.98 2.21 0.31
C GLU A 534 12.74 2.87 0.90
N ASN A 535 12.91 3.96 1.68
CA ASN A 535 11.80 4.79 2.18
C ASN A 535 10.75 4.02 3.00
N ASN A 536 11.11 2.92 3.65
CA ASN A 536 10.17 2.11 4.43
C ASN A 536 10.14 2.53 5.91
N ASN A 537 9.00 2.30 6.55
CA ASN A 537 8.72 2.72 7.91
C ASN A 537 8.39 1.52 8.81
N ALA A 538 9.10 1.37 9.94
CA ALA A 538 8.87 0.32 10.93
C ALA A 538 8.63 0.92 12.33
N PHE A 539 7.39 0.79 12.85
CA PHE A 539 6.94 1.45 14.09
C PHE A 539 6.43 0.48 15.15
N ASN A 540 6.91 0.61 16.38
CA ASN A 540 6.33 -0.08 17.56
C ASN A 540 6.15 -1.59 17.38
N ASN A 541 7.07 -2.24 16.67
CA ASN A 541 7.05 -3.69 16.50
C ASN A 541 7.72 -4.34 17.72
N THR A 542 7.28 -5.54 18.11
CA THR A 542 7.90 -6.21 19.27
C THR A 542 9.22 -6.92 18.93
N GLY A 543 9.49 -7.14 17.64
CA GLY A 543 10.79 -7.51 17.11
C GLY A 543 11.62 -6.29 16.70
N SER A 544 12.56 -6.47 15.77
CA SER A 544 13.33 -5.38 15.18
C SER A 544 12.49 -4.61 14.16
N GLY A 545 12.86 -3.36 13.87
CA GLY A 545 12.26 -2.61 12.77
C GLY A 545 12.52 -3.32 11.45
N PHE A 546 13.81 -3.51 11.14
CA PHE A 546 14.30 -4.22 9.96
C PHE A 546 15.25 -5.34 10.35
N HIS A 547 15.09 -6.49 9.71
CA HIS A 547 15.99 -7.62 9.75
C HIS A 547 16.28 -8.05 8.31
N ALA A 548 17.50 -7.82 7.82
CA ALA A 548 17.88 -8.14 6.44
C ALA A 548 19.31 -8.68 6.30
N SER A 549 19.60 -9.28 5.14
CA SER A 549 20.94 -9.77 4.78
C SER A 549 21.34 -9.36 3.37
N GLY A 550 22.55 -8.82 3.17
CA GLY A 550 23.14 -8.57 1.84
C GLY A 550 22.25 -7.75 0.89
N SER A 551 22.08 -6.46 1.17
CA SER A 551 21.07 -5.61 0.51
C SER A 551 21.47 -4.13 0.41
N THR A 552 20.74 -3.36 -0.39
CA THR A 552 20.76 -1.89 -0.36
C THR A 552 19.63 -1.41 0.54
N VAL A 553 19.97 -0.67 1.60
CA VAL A 553 19.06 -0.20 2.63
C VAL A 553 19.21 1.32 2.74
N SER A 554 18.26 2.06 2.20
CA SER A 554 18.34 3.52 2.13
C SER A 554 17.08 4.24 2.60
N ASN A 555 17.25 5.37 3.29
CA ASN A 555 16.14 6.27 3.66
C ASN A 555 15.03 5.60 4.50
N ASN A 556 15.33 4.56 5.27
CA ASN A 556 14.33 3.87 6.08
C ASN A 556 14.26 4.39 7.51
N LEU A 557 13.10 4.28 8.12
CA LEU A 557 12.81 4.77 9.47
C LEU A 557 12.39 3.60 10.39
N ALA A 558 13.12 3.41 11.49
CA ALA A 558 12.83 2.40 12.51
C ALA A 558 12.66 3.05 13.89
N VAL A 559 11.42 3.17 14.36
CA VAL A 559 11.09 3.89 15.61
C VAL A 559 10.30 3.03 16.60
N ASP A 560 10.62 3.17 17.88
CA ASP A 560 9.91 2.56 19.01
C ASP A 560 9.83 1.02 18.97
N ASN A 561 10.72 0.34 18.23
CA ASN A 561 10.71 -1.11 18.17
C ASN A 561 11.35 -1.71 19.43
N LYS A 562 10.81 -2.85 19.90
CA LYS A 562 11.35 -3.52 21.10
C LYS A 562 12.63 -4.32 20.82
N GLY A 563 12.91 -4.63 19.57
CA GLY A 563 14.19 -5.14 19.09
C GLY A 563 15.16 -4.04 18.68
N ASN A 564 16.06 -4.33 17.74
CA ASN A 564 16.93 -3.31 17.15
C ASN A 564 16.15 -2.43 16.16
N GLY A 565 16.63 -1.24 15.86
CA GLY A 565 16.09 -0.49 14.71
C GLY A 565 16.35 -1.28 13.42
N PHE A 566 17.63 -1.56 13.17
CA PHE A 566 18.12 -2.37 12.06
C PHE A 566 18.98 -3.51 12.56
N TYR A 567 18.67 -4.73 12.14
CA TYR A 567 19.51 -5.92 12.29
C TYR A 567 19.94 -6.37 10.89
N LEU A 568 21.17 -6.07 10.52
CA LEU A 568 21.69 -6.30 9.18
C LEU A 568 22.85 -7.28 9.23
N SER A 569 22.89 -8.20 8.27
CA SER A 569 23.93 -9.23 8.15
C SER A 569 24.33 -9.48 6.69
N GLY A 570 25.25 -10.41 6.45
CA GLY A 570 25.73 -10.71 5.09
C GLY A 570 26.94 -9.87 4.69
N THR A 571 27.23 -9.76 3.40
CA THR A 571 28.41 -9.06 2.89
C THR A 571 28.06 -8.01 1.85
N ASN A 572 28.91 -6.99 1.68
CA ASN A 572 28.80 -5.98 0.63
C ASN A 572 27.45 -5.25 0.59
N SER A 573 26.87 -4.97 1.75
CA SER A 573 25.64 -4.18 1.85
C SER A 573 25.96 -2.68 1.74
N VAL A 574 24.98 -1.92 1.24
CA VAL A 574 25.02 -0.45 1.21
C VAL A 574 23.91 0.04 2.13
N ILE A 575 24.29 0.76 3.19
CA ILE A 575 23.39 1.18 4.26
C ILE A 575 23.53 2.70 4.41
N GLU A 576 22.55 3.45 3.92
CA GLU A 576 22.63 4.90 3.84
C GLU A 576 21.38 5.65 4.29
N ASN A 577 21.55 6.82 4.92
CA ASN A 577 20.45 7.74 5.24
C ASN A 577 19.30 7.12 6.07
N ASN A 578 19.58 6.07 6.85
CA ASN A 578 18.56 5.43 7.67
C ASN A 578 18.52 6.04 9.07
N ILE A 579 17.32 6.06 9.67
CA ILE A 579 17.09 6.60 11.01
C ILE A 579 16.57 5.50 11.93
N ALA A 580 17.26 5.26 13.04
CA ALA A 580 16.84 4.36 14.11
C ALA A 580 16.69 5.13 15.42
N SER A 581 15.45 5.27 15.91
CA SER A 581 15.20 6.01 17.15
C SER A 581 14.31 5.31 18.16
N ASN A 582 14.59 5.55 19.45
CA ASN A 582 13.78 5.04 20.57
C ASN A 582 13.58 3.51 20.59
N ASN A 583 14.47 2.75 19.96
CA ASN A 583 14.40 1.29 19.97
C ASN A 583 14.96 0.73 21.28
N THR A 584 14.44 -0.41 21.75
CA THR A 584 14.94 -1.04 22.99
C THR A 584 16.25 -1.80 22.77
N GLY A 585 16.52 -2.26 21.54
CA GLY A 585 17.81 -2.79 21.12
C GLY A 585 18.79 -1.69 20.69
N SER A 586 19.79 -2.06 19.90
CA SER A 586 20.67 -1.07 19.25
C SER A 586 19.94 -0.37 18.11
N GLY A 587 20.35 0.85 17.77
CA GLY A 587 19.87 1.52 16.56
C GLY A 587 20.19 0.67 15.32
N PHE A 588 21.47 0.33 15.17
CA PHE A 588 21.99 -0.53 14.12
C PHE A 588 22.83 -1.67 14.72
N TYR A 589 22.38 -2.90 14.53
CA TYR A 589 23.18 -4.11 14.70
C TYR A 589 23.71 -4.52 13.33
N LEU A 590 25.00 -4.33 13.09
CA LEU A 590 25.64 -4.59 11.79
C LEU A 590 26.57 -5.79 11.90
N GLY A 591 25.99 -6.99 11.74
CA GLY A 591 26.74 -8.24 11.55
C GLY A 591 27.28 -8.40 10.12
N THR A 592 27.39 -7.30 9.38
CA THR A 592 27.83 -7.27 7.99
C THR A 592 29.36 -7.28 7.88
N SER A 593 29.88 -7.64 6.70
CA SER A 593 31.29 -7.41 6.33
C SER A 593 31.44 -6.87 4.91
N GLY A 594 32.52 -6.16 4.63
CA GLY A 594 32.75 -5.51 3.33
C GLY A 594 31.70 -4.46 2.96
N SER A 595 30.91 -3.99 3.95
CA SER A 595 29.74 -3.14 3.70
C SER A 595 30.07 -1.67 3.92
N THR A 596 29.35 -0.80 3.23
CA THR A 596 29.43 0.66 3.40
C THR A 596 28.25 1.13 4.22
N VAL A 597 28.54 1.88 5.29
CA VAL A 597 27.57 2.40 6.25
C VAL A 597 27.77 3.91 6.30
N SER A 598 26.87 4.68 5.70
CA SER A 598 27.04 6.12 5.55
C SER A 598 25.82 6.95 5.93
N ASN A 599 26.01 8.11 6.57
CA ASN A 599 24.93 9.08 6.81
C ASN A 599 23.72 8.52 7.59
N ASN A 600 23.91 7.50 8.43
CA ASN A 600 22.82 6.93 9.24
C ASN A 600 22.77 7.60 10.61
N SER A 601 21.57 7.70 11.18
CA SER A 601 21.33 8.31 12.50
C SER A 601 20.73 7.31 13.48
N ALA A 602 21.38 7.13 14.62
CA ALA A 602 20.94 6.28 15.72
C ALA A 602 20.74 7.11 16.99
N MET A 603 19.48 7.39 17.34
CA MET A 603 19.16 8.33 18.41
C MET A 603 18.31 7.71 19.52
N GLU A 604 18.61 8.01 20.78
CA GLU A 604 17.73 7.68 21.92
C GLU A 604 17.43 6.16 22.07
N ASN A 605 18.25 5.29 21.49
CA ASN A 605 18.07 3.85 21.61
C ASN A 605 18.55 3.37 22.98
N LYS A 606 17.90 2.34 23.54
CA LYS A 606 18.33 1.77 24.84
C LYS A 606 19.58 0.90 24.71
N GLY A 607 19.86 0.35 23.54
CA GLY A 607 21.11 -0.32 23.20
C GLY A 607 22.18 0.66 22.73
N ASN A 608 23.17 0.16 21.99
CA ASN A 608 24.17 1.03 21.33
C ASN A 608 23.50 1.81 20.18
N GLY A 609 24.09 2.94 19.76
CA GLY A 609 23.72 3.55 18.49
C GLY A 609 24.03 2.59 17.34
N PHE A 610 25.29 2.17 17.25
CA PHE A 610 25.79 1.20 16.29
C PHE A 610 26.58 0.09 16.98
N LEU A 611 26.35 -1.16 16.57
CA LEU A 611 27.22 -2.31 16.85
C LEU A 611 27.82 -2.77 15.52
N ILE A 612 29.13 -2.62 15.36
CA ILE A 612 29.83 -2.83 14.09
C ILE A 612 30.59 -4.16 14.09
N GLY A 613 30.38 -4.94 13.03
CA GLY A 613 31.12 -6.16 12.70
C GLY A 613 32.52 -5.89 12.14
N SER A 614 33.02 -6.75 11.25
CA SER A 614 34.38 -6.67 10.70
C SER A 614 34.42 -6.18 9.26
N SER A 615 35.53 -5.57 8.85
CA SER A 615 35.82 -5.21 7.46
C SER A 615 34.80 -4.27 6.81
N ASN A 616 34.19 -3.35 7.57
CA ASN A 616 33.24 -2.38 7.06
C ASN A 616 33.87 -0.99 6.90
N THR A 617 33.28 -0.19 6.02
CA THR A 617 33.55 1.25 5.88
C THR A 617 32.39 2.02 6.49
N VAL A 618 32.66 2.79 7.55
CA VAL A 618 31.66 3.48 8.37
C VAL A 618 31.95 4.97 8.35
N ILE A 619 31.10 5.76 7.67
CA ILE A 619 31.38 7.16 7.34
C ILE A 619 30.20 8.07 7.71
N ASN A 620 30.42 9.23 8.31
CA ASN A 620 29.38 10.26 8.50
C ASN A 620 28.12 9.78 9.25
N ASN A 621 28.25 8.81 10.16
CA ASN A 621 27.10 8.33 10.94
C ASN A 621 27.01 9.07 12.28
N ILE A 622 25.79 9.28 12.76
CA ILE A 622 25.50 9.99 14.01
C ILE A 622 24.89 9.02 15.02
N ALA A 623 25.48 8.94 16.21
CA ALA A 623 24.98 8.16 17.33
C ALA A 623 24.79 9.06 18.55
N SER A 624 23.56 9.50 18.79
CA SER A 624 23.26 10.51 19.81
C SER A 624 22.31 10.00 20.89
N LYS A 625 22.56 10.40 22.14
CA LYS A 625 21.64 10.18 23.28
C LYS A 625 21.23 8.72 23.52
N ASN A 626 22.02 7.75 23.07
CA ASN A 626 21.73 6.34 23.31
C ASN A 626 22.08 5.96 24.75
N ILE A 627 21.35 5.01 25.33
CA ILE A 627 21.67 4.49 26.67
C ILE A 627 22.95 3.62 26.62
N GLY A 628 23.19 2.93 25.51
CA GLY A 628 24.43 2.20 25.26
C GLY A 628 25.56 3.12 24.81
N ASN A 629 26.56 2.54 24.13
CA ASN A 629 27.63 3.30 23.49
C ASN A 629 27.10 3.95 22.21
N GLY A 630 27.70 5.05 21.77
CA GLY A 630 27.42 5.58 20.42
C GLY A 630 27.77 4.53 19.37
N PHE A 631 29.02 4.10 19.35
CA PHE A 631 29.52 3.02 18.50
C PHE A 631 30.23 1.95 19.32
N HIS A 632 29.79 0.70 19.21
CA HIS A 632 30.52 -0.47 19.70
C HIS A 632 31.15 -1.19 18.51
N ILE A 633 32.49 -1.11 18.42
CA ILE A 633 33.29 -1.74 17.38
C ILE A 633 33.74 -3.11 17.88
N SER A 634 33.04 -4.14 17.42
CA SER A 634 33.22 -5.52 17.88
C SER A 634 34.00 -6.40 16.90
N GLY A 635 34.04 -6.03 15.62
CA GLY A 635 34.85 -6.69 14.60
C GLY A 635 36.08 -5.88 14.20
N SER A 636 37.01 -6.52 13.51
CA SER A 636 38.32 -5.99 13.12
C SER A 636 38.32 -5.43 11.70
N LEU A 637 39.40 -4.74 11.31
CA LEU A 637 39.64 -4.27 9.94
C LEU A 637 38.60 -3.27 9.42
N ASN A 638 37.94 -2.52 10.31
CA ASN A 638 37.02 -1.47 9.90
C ASN A 638 37.76 -0.16 9.60
N ASN A 639 37.23 0.60 8.64
CA ASN A 639 37.58 1.99 8.40
C ASN A 639 36.44 2.87 8.91
N ILE A 640 36.70 3.67 9.95
CA ILE A 640 35.71 4.45 10.68
C ILE A 640 36.12 5.92 10.56
N THR A 641 35.39 6.70 9.77
CA THR A 641 35.76 8.07 9.41
C THR A 641 34.61 9.05 9.61
N ASN A 642 34.85 10.23 10.18
CA ASN A 642 33.85 11.31 10.29
C ASN A 642 32.53 10.90 10.99
N ASN A 643 32.56 9.96 11.92
CA ASN A 643 31.36 9.58 12.68
C ASN A 643 31.28 10.40 13.97
N GLN A 644 30.06 10.73 14.38
CA GLN A 644 29.77 11.53 15.56
C GLN A 644 29.05 10.70 16.62
N ALA A 645 29.60 10.66 17.83
CA ALA A 645 29.05 9.98 18.98
C ALA A 645 28.87 10.96 20.15
N ASP A 646 27.67 11.49 20.32
CA ASP A 646 27.40 12.56 21.26
C ASP A 646 26.35 12.19 22.33
N ASN A 647 26.55 12.68 23.55
CA ASN A 647 25.55 12.61 24.62
C ASN A 647 25.07 11.19 24.98
N ASN A 648 25.85 10.15 24.67
CA ASN A 648 25.47 8.77 25.01
C ASN A 648 25.72 8.50 26.50
N ILE A 649 24.88 7.65 27.11
CA ILE A 649 24.99 7.33 28.54
C ILE A 649 26.21 6.45 28.82
N GLN A 650 26.68 5.65 27.85
CA GLN A 650 27.96 4.94 27.97
C GLN A 650 29.09 5.71 27.28
N ASN A 651 29.89 5.04 26.46
CA ASN A 651 31.02 5.66 25.77
C ASN A 651 30.59 6.22 24.41
N GLY A 652 31.35 7.16 23.86
CA GLY A 652 31.19 7.57 22.46
C GLY A 652 31.51 6.40 21.53
N PHE A 653 32.76 5.93 21.56
CA PHE A 653 33.19 4.71 20.87
C PHE A 653 33.81 3.71 21.86
N TYR A 654 33.37 2.46 21.76
CA TYR A 654 33.87 1.34 22.54
C TYR A 654 34.47 0.29 21.60
N PHE A 655 35.74 -0.04 21.78
CA PHE A 655 36.48 -1.00 20.97
C PHE A 655 36.74 -2.26 21.79
N SER A 656 36.38 -3.40 21.18
CA SER A 656 36.71 -4.75 21.66
C SER A 656 37.31 -5.61 20.55
N SER A 657 38.02 -4.99 19.61
CA SER A 657 38.55 -5.62 18.41
C SER A 657 39.84 -4.96 17.94
N ASP A 658 40.60 -5.72 17.14
CA ASP A 658 41.92 -5.33 16.67
C ASP A 658 41.89 -4.69 15.28
N SER A 659 42.98 -4.01 14.91
CA SER A 659 43.29 -3.64 13.52
C SER A 659 42.25 -2.75 12.84
N ASN A 660 41.61 -1.84 13.57
CA ASN A 660 40.71 -0.83 13.00
C ASN A 660 41.43 0.48 12.72
N ASN A 661 40.96 1.22 11.72
CA ASN A 661 41.43 2.55 11.37
C ASN A 661 40.33 3.58 11.68
N VAL A 662 40.62 4.52 12.56
CA VAL A 662 39.65 5.45 13.17
C VAL A 662 40.16 6.87 12.95
N VAL A 663 39.54 7.58 12.01
CA VAL A 663 40.03 8.87 11.51
C VAL A 663 38.97 9.95 11.65
N THR A 664 39.31 11.13 12.16
CA THR A 664 38.43 12.32 12.16
C THR A 664 37.03 12.11 12.77
N ASN A 665 36.90 11.20 13.73
CA ASN A 665 35.63 10.98 14.43
C ASN A 665 35.48 11.91 15.64
N ILE A 666 34.24 12.19 16.01
CA ILE A 666 33.87 13.11 17.09
C ILE A 666 33.19 12.30 18.20
N ALA A 667 33.71 12.37 19.43
CA ALA A 667 33.16 11.71 20.61
C ALA A 667 32.97 12.74 21.74
N GLU A 668 31.75 13.27 21.86
CA GLU A 668 31.49 14.44 22.70
C GLU A 668 30.44 14.20 23.79
N ASN A 669 30.68 14.76 24.98
CA ASN A 669 29.69 14.85 26.05
C ASN A 669 29.08 13.50 26.48
N ASN A 670 29.81 12.40 26.32
CA ASN A 670 29.33 11.09 26.75
C ASN A 670 29.51 10.92 28.27
N ASN A 671 28.61 10.19 28.91
CA ASN A 671 28.59 10.04 30.37
C ASN A 671 29.69 9.10 30.90
N LEU A 672 30.28 8.26 30.04
CA LEU A 672 31.51 7.52 30.37
C LEU A 672 32.70 8.11 29.61
N SER A 673 33.31 7.36 28.71
CA SER A 673 34.49 7.80 27.98
C SER A 673 34.16 8.24 26.55
N GLY A 674 34.97 9.11 25.95
CA GLY A 674 34.84 9.41 24.52
C GLY A 674 35.28 8.21 23.67
N LEU A 675 36.50 7.74 23.86
CA LEU A 675 37.06 6.53 23.23
C LEU A 675 37.52 5.54 24.31
N TYR A 676 37.07 4.28 24.24
CA TYR A 676 37.41 3.26 25.23
C TYR A 676 37.82 1.94 24.57
N LEU A 677 39.05 1.49 24.82
CA LEU A 677 39.61 0.26 24.27
C LEU A 677 39.75 -0.79 25.36
N VAL A 678 39.32 -2.02 25.10
CA VAL A 678 39.62 -3.20 25.93
C VAL A 678 39.97 -4.37 25.04
N THR A 679 41.04 -5.09 25.35
CA THR A 679 41.52 -6.23 24.56
C THR A 679 41.55 -5.91 23.06
N SER A 680 42.00 -4.69 22.72
CA SER A 680 41.91 -4.11 21.37
C SER A 680 43.28 -3.59 20.95
N SER A 681 43.96 -4.34 20.10
CA SER A 681 45.35 -4.12 19.69
C SER A 681 45.47 -3.71 18.22
N ASN A 682 46.58 -3.08 17.86
CA ASN A 682 46.91 -2.71 16.47
C ASN A 682 45.92 -1.74 15.82
N ASN A 683 45.20 -0.93 16.59
CA ASN A 683 44.28 0.08 16.05
C ASN A 683 45.01 1.41 15.81
N ASN A 684 44.57 2.16 14.78
CA ASN A 684 45.08 3.48 14.43
C ASN A 684 44.00 4.53 14.70
N PHE A 685 44.31 5.55 15.50
CA PHE A 685 43.44 6.68 15.82
C PHE A 685 44.11 7.96 15.34
N THR A 686 43.56 8.59 14.30
CA THR A 686 44.13 9.81 13.70
C THR A 686 43.14 10.96 13.72
N SER A 687 43.55 12.12 14.23
CA SER A 687 42.76 13.37 14.15
C SER A 687 41.34 13.29 14.72
N ASN A 688 41.08 12.44 15.72
CA ASN A 688 39.77 12.35 16.36
C ASN A 688 39.60 13.44 17.43
N LYS A 689 38.37 13.96 17.57
CA LYS A 689 37.96 14.95 18.58
C LYS A 689 37.21 14.26 19.72
N VAL A 690 37.67 14.41 20.95
CA VAL A 690 37.22 13.59 22.09
C VAL A 690 37.01 14.47 23.32
N ASN A 691 35.86 15.16 23.36
CA ASN A 691 35.68 16.30 24.25
C ASN A 691 34.52 16.17 25.24
N GLY A 692 34.66 16.77 26.43
CA GLY A 692 33.54 16.94 27.37
C GLY A 692 33.03 15.65 28.02
N ASN A 693 33.73 14.53 27.88
CA ASN A 693 33.28 13.24 28.41
C ASN A 693 33.47 13.17 29.93
N THR A 694 32.55 12.49 30.63
CA THR A 694 32.46 12.58 32.09
C THR A 694 33.49 11.74 32.83
N ILE A 695 34.00 10.66 32.24
CA ILE A 695 35.08 9.86 32.83
C ILE A 695 36.38 10.10 32.05
N PHE A 696 36.64 9.35 30.99
CA PHE A 696 37.88 9.47 30.25
C PHE A 696 37.65 10.16 28.91
N GLY A 697 38.58 10.97 28.41
CA GLY A 697 38.60 11.29 26.99
C GLY A 697 38.87 10.01 26.22
N LEU A 698 40.08 9.48 26.35
CA LEU A 698 40.54 8.24 25.74
C LEU A 698 41.10 7.28 26.80
N TRP A 699 40.65 6.04 26.79
CA TRP A 699 41.18 5.00 27.68
C TRP A 699 41.70 3.78 26.92
N ILE A 700 42.98 3.45 27.12
CA ILE A 700 43.62 2.21 26.66
C ILE A 700 43.58 1.20 27.80
N GLY A 701 42.56 0.34 27.79
CA GLY A 701 42.30 -0.67 28.80
C GLY A 701 43.00 -2.00 28.55
N THR A 702 42.97 -2.88 29.55
CA THR A 702 43.70 -4.16 29.66
C THR A 702 43.94 -4.89 28.33
N ASN A 703 45.19 -5.31 28.10
CA ASN A 703 45.64 -6.06 26.92
C ASN A 703 45.38 -5.36 25.57
N SER A 704 45.38 -4.03 25.54
CA SER A 704 45.28 -3.24 24.30
C SER A 704 46.67 -2.73 23.92
N ASN A 705 47.33 -3.47 23.04
CA ASN A 705 48.75 -3.28 22.72
C ASN A 705 48.94 -2.78 21.28
N ASN A 706 50.09 -2.16 20.99
CA ASN A 706 50.47 -1.74 19.64
C ASN A 706 49.46 -0.79 18.96
N ASN A 707 48.71 0.01 19.71
CA ASN A 707 47.82 1.01 19.13
C ASN A 707 48.58 2.31 18.83
N ASN A 708 48.22 2.99 17.74
CA ASN A 708 48.83 4.25 17.34
C ASN A 708 47.79 5.38 17.42
N LEU A 709 48.08 6.41 18.22
CA LEU A 709 47.24 7.58 18.43
C LEU A 709 48.02 8.80 17.95
N THR A 710 47.57 9.41 16.85
CA THR A 710 48.23 10.56 16.23
C THR A 710 47.29 11.73 15.98
N GLY A 711 47.65 12.97 16.33
CA GLY A 711 46.87 14.14 15.90
C GLY A 711 45.51 14.33 16.60
N ASN A 712 45.18 13.54 17.62
CA ASN A 712 43.86 13.59 18.26
C ASN A 712 43.75 14.77 19.23
N SER A 713 42.57 15.38 19.31
CA SER A 713 42.22 16.45 20.23
C SER A 713 41.35 15.90 21.36
N VAL A 714 41.80 16.02 22.61
CA VAL A 714 41.15 15.42 23.78
C VAL A 714 41.01 16.46 24.89
N LEU A 715 39.87 17.14 24.90
CA LEU A 715 39.68 18.37 25.67
C LEU A 715 38.53 18.28 26.68
N TYR A 716 38.62 19.04 27.77
CA TYR A 716 37.49 19.27 28.67
C TYR A 716 36.85 18.02 29.30
N ASN A 717 37.57 16.90 29.36
CA ASN A 717 37.06 15.67 29.97
C ASN A 717 37.14 15.77 31.51
N LYS A 718 36.11 15.29 32.21
CA LYS A 718 35.94 15.58 33.66
C LYS A 718 36.83 14.76 34.60
N ASN A 719 37.53 13.73 34.11
CA ASN A 719 38.52 13.00 34.90
C ASN A 719 39.88 12.96 34.17
N VAL A 720 40.11 11.99 33.29
CA VAL A 720 41.41 11.85 32.60
C VAL A 720 41.26 12.15 31.13
N GLY A 721 42.14 12.97 30.55
CA GLY A 721 42.22 13.16 29.10
C GLY A 721 42.56 11.85 28.41
N ILE A 722 43.78 11.34 28.59
CA ILE A 722 44.19 10.00 28.13
C ILE A 722 44.73 9.13 29.27
N GLY A 723 44.24 7.90 29.37
CA GLY A 723 44.69 6.92 30.36
C GLY A 723 45.14 5.60 29.74
N ILE A 724 46.25 5.03 30.25
CA ILE A 724 46.77 3.72 29.87
C ILE A 724 46.78 2.80 31.10
N SER A 725 46.09 1.66 30.99
CA SER A 725 45.99 0.63 32.03
C SER A 725 47.30 -0.16 32.17
N GLU A 726 47.48 -0.76 33.36
CA GLU A 726 48.51 -1.78 33.62
C GLU A 726 48.48 -2.88 32.53
N LEU A 727 49.67 -3.37 32.16
CA LEU A 727 49.89 -4.46 31.18
C LEU A 727 49.58 -4.14 29.71
N CYS A 728 49.36 -2.86 29.35
CA CYS A 728 49.27 -2.45 27.94
C CYS A 728 50.65 -2.02 27.43
N THR A 729 51.13 -2.55 26.32
CA THR A 729 52.50 -2.27 25.82
C THR A 729 52.53 -1.85 24.37
N ASN A 730 53.62 -1.20 23.95
CA ASN A 730 53.91 -0.81 22.57
C ASN A 730 52.90 0.16 21.93
N ASN A 731 52.09 0.87 22.73
CA ASN A 731 51.22 1.92 22.21
C ASN A 731 52.04 3.17 21.91
N THR A 732 51.74 3.84 20.78
CA THR A 732 52.39 5.07 20.33
C THR A 732 51.40 6.22 20.41
N ILE A 733 51.77 7.29 21.11
CA ILE A 733 50.96 8.49 21.31
C ILE A 733 51.80 9.66 20.78
N SER A 734 51.42 10.23 19.63
CA SER A 734 52.19 11.30 18.97
C SER A 734 51.33 12.48 18.53
N ASN A 735 51.81 13.72 18.71
CA ASN A 735 51.13 14.93 18.21
C ASN A 735 49.65 15.05 18.63
N ASN A 736 49.29 14.60 19.83
CA ASN A 736 47.92 14.74 20.35
C ASN A 736 47.84 15.93 21.31
N ILE A 737 46.66 16.57 21.37
CA ILE A 737 46.37 17.70 22.27
C ILE A 737 45.58 17.18 23.46
N PHE A 738 46.08 17.39 24.68
CA PHE A 738 45.41 17.06 25.94
C PHE A 738 45.30 18.32 26.78
N TYR A 739 44.13 18.94 26.83
CA TYR A 739 43.96 20.22 27.50
C TYR A 739 42.65 20.33 28.28
N ALA A 740 42.67 21.11 29.36
CA ALA A 740 41.55 21.36 30.26
C ALA A 740 40.83 20.08 30.77
N ASN A 741 41.54 18.97 30.89
CA ASN A 741 41.00 17.76 31.51
C ASN A 741 41.17 17.85 33.02
N ASN A 742 40.06 17.69 33.76
CA ASN A 742 39.94 18.19 35.13
C ASN A 742 40.88 17.52 36.14
N VAL A 743 40.95 16.18 36.17
CA VAL A 743 41.80 15.48 37.14
C VAL A 743 43.21 15.35 36.57
N PHE A 744 43.37 14.71 35.42
CA PHE A 744 44.67 14.49 34.76
C PHE A 744 44.55 14.71 33.25
N ASN A 745 45.52 15.37 32.61
CA ASN A 745 45.58 15.40 31.14
C ASN A 745 46.02 14.04 30.59
N THR A 746 47.01 13.43 31.25
CA THR A 746 47.57 12.13 30.86
C THR A 746 47.81 11.26 32.10
N GLN A 747 47.56 9.95 32.00
CA GLN A 747 47.82 8.97 33.05
C GLN A 747 48.37 7.67 32.46
N ASP A 748 49.51 7.20 32.96
CA ASP A 748 50.09 5.89 32.63
C ASP A 748 50.31 5.06 33.92
N ASN A 749 49.54 3.98 34.08
CA ASN A 749 49.58 3.15 35.28
C ASN A 749 50.61 2.02 35.17
N SER A 750 51.90 2.36 35.21
CA SER A 750 53.01 1.38 35.28
C SER A 750 53.07 0.38 34.12
N SER A 751 52.59 0.80 32.95
CA SER A 751 52.74 0.03 31.73
C SER A 751 54.19 0.11 31.21
N THR A 752 54.64 -0.87 30.41
CA THR A 752 56.01 -0.86 29.84
C THR A 752 55.95 -0.69 28.33
N ASP A 753 56.96 -0.01 27.78
CA ASP A 753 57.16 0.12 26.34
C ASP A 753 56.07 0.90 25.59
N ASN A 754 55.40 1.85 26.23
CA ASN A 754 54.57 2.85 25.53
C ASN A 754 55.40 4.10 25.18
N TYR A 755 55.15 4.67 24.01
CA TYR A 755 55.93 5.78 23.43
C TYR A 755 55.09 7.06 23.35
N TRP A 756 55.63 8.16 23.84
CA TRP A 756 54.98 9.48 23.82
C TRP A 756 55.84 10.50 23.06
N TYR A 757 55.27 11.13 22.03
CA TYR A 757 55.92 12.13 21.17
C TYR A 757 55.07 13.43 21.20
N LEU A 758 55.52 14.44 21.94
CA LEU A 758 54.75 15.66 22.27
C LEU A 758 55.06 16.86 21.36
N ASN A 759 54.05 17.72 21.17
CA ASN A 759 54.18 19.17 20.91
C ASN A 759 53.00 19.92 21.57
N GLY A 760 53.20 20.46 22.79
CA GLY A 760 52.37 21.46 23.51
C GLY A 760 51.08 20.94 24.20
N TYR A 761 50.77 21.15 25.48
CA TYR A 761 51.38 21.83 26.63
C TYR A 761 51.08 21.00 27.89
N GLY A 762 52.11 20.44 28.54
CA GLY A 762 51.94 19.56 29.70
C GLY A 762 53.14 18.65 30.04
N GLY A 763 54.35 19.23 30.09
CA GLY A 763 55.58 18.54 30.53
C GLY A 763 56.61 18.23 29.42
N SER A 764 57.75 18.92 29.48
CA SER A 764 58.89 18.79 28.56
C SER A 764 59.63 17.44 28.66
N PHE A 765 59.82 16.72 27.55
CA PHE A 765 61.07 15.98 27.27
C PHE A 765 61.43 16.06 25.78
N SER A 766 62.49 16.79 25.47
CA SER A 766 63.11 16.88 24.15
C SER A 766 63.79 15.54 23.78
N GLU A 767 63.46 15.03 22.59
CA GLU A 767 63.92 13.78 21.95
C GLU A 767 63.30 12.48 22.49
N ASN A 768 62.99 11.54 21.58
CA ASN A 768 62.38 10.21 21.77
C ASN A 768 62.36 9.73 23.23
N TYR A 769 61.27 9.97 23.93
CA TYR A 769 61.14 9.58 25.33
C TYR A 769 60.43 8.23 25.44
N GLN A 770 61.21 7.16 25.52
CA GLN A 770 60.70 5.87 26.01
C GLN A 770 60.36 6.08 27.48
N ILE A 771 59.12 5.87 27.91
CA ILE A 771 58.78 5.86 29.35
C ILE A 771 59.17 4.46 29.86
N PRO A 772 60.33 4.29 30.55
CA PRO A 772 60.71 2.98 31.05
C PRO A 772 59.91 2.73 32.33
N GLY A 773 59.41 1.50 32.48
CA GLY A 773 58.54 1.10 33.59
C GLY A 773 58.97 1.65 34.96
N SER A 774 57.96 2.15 35.69
CA SER A 774 57.93 2.81 37.02
C SER A 774 57.77 4.34 37.08
N ALA A 775 57.29 5.02 36.03
CA ALA A 775 56.97 6.45 36.08
C ALA A 775 55.46 6.72 36.20
N GLY A 776 54.98 6.96 37.41
CA GLY A 776 53.73 7.67 37.66
C GLY A 776 53.84 9.13 37.26
N ARG A 777 53.93 9.43 35.96
CA ARG A 777 53.71 10.78 35.44
C ARG A 777 52.21 10.96 35.25
N VAL A 778 51.61 11.54 36.26
CA VAL A 778 50.40 12.30 36.10
C VAL A 778 50.85 13.68 35.63
N ASP A 779 50.46 14.11 34.43
CA ASP A 779 50.50 15.53 34.11
C ASP A 779 49.32 16.20 34.83
N LEU A 780 49.64 16.88 35.93
CA LEU A 780 48.71 17.69 36.70
C LEU A 780 48.60 19.03 35.96
N ASN A 781 47.44 19.25 35.34
CA ASN A 781 46.85 20.53 34.96
C ASN A 781 47.83 21.74 34.97
N PRO A 782 48.32 22.25 33.83
CA PRO A 782 49.22 23.41 33.82
C PRO A 782 48.56 24.59 34.55
N ASN A 783 49.25 25.16 35.53
CA ASN A 783 48.74 26.17 36.47
C ASN A 783 47.75 27.17 35.84
N LEU A 784 46.49 27.06 36.23
CA LEU A 784 45.33 27.88 35.83
C LEU A 784 45.23 29.21 36.60
N LEU A 785 46.36 29.89 36.87
CA LEU A 785 46.25 31.25 37.44
C LEU A 785 45.80 32.20 36.32
N ASP A 786 44.71 32.91 36.58
CA ASP A 786 44.22 34.07 35.85
C ASP A 786 44.17 35.20 36.91
N SER A 787 45.24 36.00 36.95
CA SER A 787 45.52 36.94 38.03
C SER A 787 44.69 38.22 37.97
N ASP A 788 44.12 38.56 36.82
CA ASP A 788 43.25 39.73 36.64
C ASP A 788 41.78 39.38 36.35
N GLY A 789 41.48 38.10 36.12
CA GLY A 789 40.14 37.56 36.01
C GLY A 789 39.48 37.84 34.66
N ASP A 790 40.27 38.12 33.62
CA ASP A 790 39.75 38.50 32.31
C ASP A 790 39.45 37.32 31.38
N GLY A 791 39.79 36.10 31.83
CA GLY A 791 39.55 34.87 31.10
C GLY A 791 40.77 34.36 30.33
N MET A 792 41.89 35.09 30.32
CA MET A 792 43.19 34.62 29.82
C MET A 792 44.09 34.18 30.99
N PHE A 793 44.95 33.17 30.78
CA PHE A 793 45.82 32.69 31.85
C PHE A 793 47.15 33.45 31.92
N ASP A 794 47.68 33.64 33.13
CA ASP A 794 48.95 34.34 33.40
C ASP A 794 50.11 33.90 32.51
N TRP A 795 50.19 32.60 32.20
CA TRP A 795 51.26 32.05 31.36
C TRP A 795 51.09 32.43 29.89
N PHE A 796 49.85 32.49 29.40
CA PHE A 796 49.49 32.87 28.04
C PHE A 796 49.80 34.35 27.85
N GLU A 797 49.34 35.16 28.79
CA GLU A 797 49.57 36.60 28.76
C GLU A 797 51.06 36.94 28.80
N GLN A 798 51.81 36.25 29.69
CA GLN A 798 53.25 36.42 29.76
C GLN A 798 53.98 36.01 28.46
N TYR A 799 53.47 35.01 27.74
CA TYR A 799 54.08 34.52 26.51
C TYR A 799 53.88 35.50 25.34
N PHE A 800 52.67 36.04 25.19
CA PHE A 800 52.33 36.97 24.11
C PHE A 800 52.57 38.45 24.45
N GLY A 801 53.05 38.74 25.66
CA GLY A 801 53.37 40.11 26.09
C GLY A 801 52.15 40.92 26.51
N LEU A 802 51.03 40.26 26.77
CA LEU A 802 49.85 40.81 27.43
C LEU A 802 50.12 40.97 28.95
N ASN A 803 49.20 41.64 29.64
CA ASN A 803 49.40 42.03 31.03
C ASN A 803 48.52 41.27 32.02
N ARG A 804 49.07 40.20 32.59
CA ARG A 804 48.53 39.38 33.71
C ARG A 804 48.02 40.08 34.98
N TRP A 805 48.02 41.40 35.05
CA TRP A 805 47.48 42.17 36.19
C TRP A 805 46.45 43.21 35.73
N TYR A 806 46.07 43.21 34.46
CA TYR A 806 45.22 44.21 33.83
C TYR A 806 44.48 43.61 32.64
N SER A 807 43.16 43.51 32.79
CA SER A 807 42.28 42.96 31.76
C SER A 807 42.49 43.64 30.40
N ASP A 808 43.13 42.93 29.48
CA ASP A 808 43.35 43.30 28.08
C ASP A 808 42.65 42.32 27.12
N ALA A 809 41.82 41.41 27.65
CA ALA A 809 40.86 40.55 26.95
C ALA A 809 40.05 41.22 25.81
N SER A 810 39.63 42.48 26.00
CA SER A 810 38.82 43.22 25.01
C SER A 810 39.65 44.04 24.02
N PHE A 811 40.98 44.04 24.18
CA PHE A 811 41.86 44.70 23.23
C PHE A 811 42.05 43.80 22.02
N ASP A 812 42.50 44.40 20.93
CA ASP A 812 42.79 43.74 19.67
C ASP A 812 44.28 44.03 19.40
N LEU A 813 45.13 43.02 19.67
CA LEU A 813 46.58 43.19 19.72
C LEU A 813 47.18 43.41 18.32
N ASP A 814 46.58 42.86 17.26
CA ASP A 814 47.05 43.00 15.89
C ASP A 814 46.19 43.91 14.98
N ASN A 815 45.08 44.42 15.50
CA ASN A 815 44.15 45.37 14.88
C ASN A 815 43.39 44.80 13.67
N ASP A 816 42.99 43.54 13.72
CA ASP A 816 42.23 42.89 12.64
C ASP A 816 40.70 42.89 12.84
N GLY A 817 40.23 43.34 14.00
CA GLY A 817 38.81 43.43 14.35
C GLY A 817 38.33 42.34 15.30
N ILE A 818 39.19 41.39 15.69
CA ILE A 818 38.87 40.30 16.61
C ILE A 818 39.56 40.55 17.98
N PRO A 819 38.85 40.46 19.13
CA PRO A 819 39.46 40.69 20.44
C PRO A 819 40.35 39.54 20.93
N ASN A 820 41.43 39.87 21.66
CA ASN A 820 42.40 38.96 22.27
C ASN A 820 41.76 37.76 22.99
N LEU A 821 40.72 38.01 23.79
CA LEU A 821 40.04 36.95 24.54
C LEU A 821 39.31 35.98 23.62
N TRP A 822 38.68 36.49 22.56
CA TRP A 822 37.97 35.63 21.63
C TRP A 822 38.95 34.78 20.83
N GLU A 823 40.03 35.39 20.33
CA GLU A 823 41.12 34.68 19.67
C GLU A 823 41.76 33.62 20.59
N PHE A 824 42.03 33.97 21.85
CA PHE A 824 42.53 33.02 22.86
C PHE A 824 41.58 31.85 23.05
N GLN A 825 40.27 32.11 23.18
CA GLN A 825 39.24 31.08 23.35
C GLN A 825 39.09 30.19 22.12
N MET A 826 39.30 30.74 20.92
CA MET A 826 39.12 30.06 19.65
C MET A 826 40.43 29.51 19.05
N GLU A 827 41.55 29.59 19.79
CA GLU A 827 42.89 29.14 19.38
C GLU A 827 43.41 29.85 18.10
N LEU A 828 43.06 31.12 17.89
CA LEU A 828 43.70 31.98 16.89
C LEU A 828 45.01 32.57 17.42
N ARG A 829 45.79 33.16 16.52
CA ARG A 829 47.04 33.80 16.90
C ARG A 829 46.81 35.28 17.14
N ILE A 830 46.72 35.64 18.41
CA ILE A 830 46.53 37.03 18.90
C ILE A 830 47.53 38.10 18.42
N ASN A 831 48.50 37.74 17.58
CA ASN A 831 49.54 38.62 17.10
C ASN A 831 49.72 38.53 15.58
N GLU A 832 48.75 37.95 14.86
CA GLU A 832 48.71 37.76 13.42
C GLU A 832 47.33 38.09 12.87
N ASN A 833 47.23 39.13 12.04
CA ASN A 833 45.98 39.53 11.37
C ASN A 833 45.45 38.38 10.50
N ASP A 834 44.52 37.61 11.06
CA ASP A 834 43.94 36.40 10.49
C ASP A 834 42.40 36.46 10.42
N ALA A 835 41.82 37.64 10.68
CA ALA A 835 40.40 37.96 10.49
C ALA A 835 39.78 37.50 9.15
N TYR A 836 40.51 37.58 8.05
CA TYR A 836 40.03 37.17 6.71
C TYR A 836 40.48 35.75 6.33
N PHE A 837 41.05 35.00 7.27
CA PHE A 837 41.35 33.59 7.05
C PHE A 837 40.11 32.78 7.38
N ASP A 838 40.04 31.63 6.74
CA ASP A 838 39.01 30.62 6.94
C ASP A 838 39.70 29.49 7.70
N LYS A 839 39.42 29.36 9.01
CA LYS A 839 40.15 28.46 9.90
C LYS A 839 39.71 27.00 9.73
N ASP A 840 38.45 26.76 9.40
CA ASP A 840 37.86 25.42 9.29
C ASP A 840 37.52 25.00 7.84
N ASP A 841 38.00 25.77 6.86
CA ASP A 841 37.90 25.55 5.41
C ASP A 841 36.43 25.45 4.92
N ASP A 842 35.53 26.26 5.49
CA ASP A 842 34.10 26.29 5.14
C ASP A 842 33.69 27.43 4.19
N ASN A 843 34.65 28.28 3.82
CA ASN A 843 34.56 29.48 2.99
C ASN A 843 33.91 30.70 3.64
N ILE A 844 33.74 30.70 4.97
CA ILE A 844 33.41 31.88 5.77
C ILE A 844 34.69 32.35 6.47
N ASP A 845 34.86 33.67 6.64
CA ASP A 845 36.03 34.21 7.32
C ASP A 845 35.82 34.38 8.84
N ASN A 846 36.92 34.27 9.60
CA ASN A 846 36.91 34.33 11.06
C ASN A 846 36.20 35.59 11.61
N LEU A 847 36.31 36.72 10.90
CA LEU A 847 35.72 37.99 11.31
C LEU A 847 34.20 37.99 11.18
N TYR A 848 33.67 37.50 10.06
CA TYR A 848 32.22 37.32 9.89
C TYR A 848 31.69 36.35 10.93
N GLU A 849 32.39 35.24 11.16
CA GLU A 849 32.00 34.26 12.15
C GLU A 849 31.98 34.84 13.57
N TYR A 850 32.99 35.64 13.94
CA TYR A 850 32.99 36.40 15.20
C TYR A 850 31.77 37.32 15.32
N GLN A 851 31.49 38.11 14.29
CA GLN A 851 30.41 39.09 14.29
C GLN A 851 29.03 38.43 14.38
N MET A 852 28.87 37.30 13.70
CA MET A 852 27.62 36.54 13.69
C MET A 852 27.50 35.57 14.87
N GLY A 853 28.60 35.27 15.57
CA GLY A 853 28.66 34.29 16.65
C GLY A 853 28.63 32.84 16.15
N LEU A 854 29.19 32.60 14.96
CA LEU A 854 29.46 31.28 14.38
C LEU A 854 30.74 30.68 14.97
N ASN A 855 31.10 29.47 14.56
CA ASN A 855 32.16 28.71 15.19
C ASN A 855 33.30 28.34 14.23
N ILE A 856 34.37 29.14 14.27
CA ILE A 856 35.58 28.99 13.43
C ILE A 856 36.32 27.65 13.53
N GLN A 857 35.92 26.76 14.44
CA GLN A 857 36.52 25.45 14.64
C GLN A 857 35.71 24.31 14.02
N VAL A 858 34.55 24.61 13.42
CA VAL A 858 33.59 23.63 12.92
C VAL A 858 32.90 24.21 11.70
N ASN A 859 33.13 23.60 10.53
CA ASN A 859 32.42 23.90 9.29
C ASN A 859 30.91 23.91 9.54
N ASP A 860 30.37 25.12 9.70
CA ASP A 860 28.98 25.40 9.99
C ASP A 860 28.34 26.25 8.89
N ALA A 861 29.05 26.46 7.78
CA ALA A 861 28.57 27.03 6.52
C ALA A 861 27.18 26.52 6.04
N ASN A 862 26.90 25.23 6.26
CA ASN A 862 25.61 24.61 5.90
C ASN A 862 24.57 24.64 7.04
N GLY A 863 24.95 25.16 8.21
CA GLY A 863 24.05 25.45 9.32
C GLY A 863 23.16 26.65 9.02
N ASP A 864 22.15 26.81 9.85
CA ASP A 864 21.11 27.84 9.77
C ASP A 864 20.92 28.34 11.20
N LYS A 865 21.61 29.44 11.54
CA LYS A 865 21.80 29.83 12.94
C LYS A 865 20.56 30.49 13.54
N ASP A 866 19.80 31.26 12.76
CA ASP A 866 18.60 31.94 13.22
C ASP A 866 17.28 31.20 12.89
N MET A 867 17.38 30.09 12.14
CA MET A 867 16.30 29.18 11.77
C MET A 867 15.30 29.79 10.78
N ASP A 868 15.75 30.64 9.87
CA ASP A 868 14.94 31.14 8.76
C ASP A 868 14.93 30.19 7.54
N GLY A 869 15.91 29.29 7.45
CA GLY A 869 16.08 28.30 6.39
C GLY A 869 17.12 28.65 5.31
N LEU A 870 17.77 29.82 5.40
CA LEU A 870 18.97 30.17 4.65
C LEU A 870 20.21 29.68 5.41
N SER A 871 21.28 29.29 4.71
CA SER A 871 22.47 28.78 5.39
C SER A 871 23.47 29.89 5.68
N ASN A 872 24.27 29.75 6.75
CA ASN A 872 25.30 30.70 7.16
C ASN A 872 26.20 31.16 6.00
N TYR A 873 26.59 30.23 5.12
CA TYR A 873 27.38 30.54 3.94
C TYR A 873 26.63 31.34 2.87
N HIS A 874 25.34 31.04 2.65
CA HIS A 874 24.52 31.83 1.72
C HIS A 874 24.31 33.25 2.25
N GLU A 875 24.12 33.40 3.55
CA GLU A 875 24.02 34.70 4.23
C GLU A 875 25.32 35.50 4.08
N TYR A 876 26.46 34.87 4.35
CA TYR A 876 27.78 35.48 4.12
C TYR A 876 27.97 35.94 2.66
N MET A 877 27.57 35.10 1.69
CA MET A 877 27.68 35.40 0.27
C MET A 877 26.73 36.51 -0.20
N PHE A 878 25.54 36.61 0.40
CA PHE A 878 24.55 37.66 0.11
C PHE A 878 24.73 38.92 0.96
N GLY A 879 25.61 38.88 1.96
CA GLY A 879 25.88 39.96 2.90
C GLY A 879 24.81 40.12 3.98
N SER A 880 23.88 39.18 4.13
CA SER A 880 22.93 39.22 5.24
C SER A 880 23.59 38.76 6.55
N TRP A 881 22.85 38.76 7.66
CA TRP A 881 23.39 38.44 8.97
C TRP A 881 22.86 37.11 9.49
N ALA A 882 23.75 36.11 9.60
CA ALA A 882 23.42 34.75 10.07
C ALA A 882 22.75 34.61 11.44
N ASN A 883 22.59 35.71 12.18
CA ASN A 883 21.98 35.71 13.50
C ASN A 883 20.65 36.47 13.55
N THR A 884 20.10 36.92 12.42
CA THR A 884 18.80 37.57 12.34
C THR A 884 18.04 37.18 11.09
N ARG A 885 16.83 36.67 11.31
CA ARG A 885 15.91 36.20 10.27
C ARG A 885 15.51 37.27 9.24
N ASP A 886 15.59 38.54 9.62
CA ASP A 886 15.21 39.70 8.81
C ASP A 886 16.30 40.76 9.06
N THR A 887 17.25 40.86 8.13
CA THR A 887 18.46 41.67 8.31
C THR A 887 18.18 43.19 8.27
N ASP A 888 17.17 43.62 7.51
CA ASP A 888 16.86 45.05 7.33
C ASP A 888 15.56 45.53 8.02
N GLU A 889 14.88 44.62 8.71
CA GLU A 889 13.65 44.81 9.47
C GLU A 889 12.45 45.31 8.63
N ASP A 890 12.36 44.92 7.36
CA ASP A 890 11.26 45.31 6.48
C ASP A 890 10.01 44.40 6.54
N GLY A 891 10.14 43.26 7.20
CA GLY A 891 9.08 42.29 7.44
C GLY A 891 9.04 41.12 6.47
N MET A 892 10.02 40.99 5.58
CA MET A 892 10.34 39.77 4.82
C MET A 892 11.55 39.08 5.48
N ASP A 893 11.69 37.75 5.35
CA ASP A 893 12.88 37.06 5.86
C ASP A 893 13.97 36.91 4.78
N ASP A 894 15.22 36.83 5.22
CA ASP A 894 16.39 36.78 4.34
C ASP A 894 16.31 35.61 3.35
N LEU A 895 15.76 34.46 3.78
CA LEU A 895 15.46 33.32 2.90
C LEU A 895 14.52 33.71 1.73
N PHE A 896 13.40 34.38 2.00
CA PHE A 896 12.48 34.80 0.96
C PHE A 896 13.16 35.76 -0.02
N GLU A 897 13.91 36.73 0.51
CA GLU A 897 14.61 37.71 -0.31
C GLU A 897 15.67 37.05 -1.19
N TYR A 898 16.44 36.10 -0.64
CA TYR A 898 17.39 35.28 -1.39
C TYR A 898 16.72 34.51 -2.53
N GLN A 899 15.57 33.86 -2.26
CA GLN A 899 14.84 33.07 -3.25
C GLN A 899 14.26 33.94 -4.36
N MET A 900 13.79 35.15 -4.02
CA MET A 900 13.16 36.07 -4.97
C MET A 900 14.17 36.94 -5.72
N GLY A 901 15.40 37.09 -5.22
CA GLY A 901 16.42 37.98 -5.75
C GLY A 901 16.27 39.43 -5.28
N LEU A 902 15.67 39.63 -4.12
CA LEU A 902 15.59 40.90 -3.37
C LEU A 902 16.88 41.13 -2.56
N ASN A 903 16.97 42.27 -1.87
CA ASN A 903 18.18 42.65 -1.15
C ASN A 903 17.97 42.68 0.37
N PRO A 904 18.48 41.70 1.13
CA PRO A 904 18.28 41.58 2.59
C PRO A 904 18.90 42.71 3.42
N GLN A 905 19.60 43.66 2.81
CA GLN A 905 20.15 44.83 3.48
C GLN A 905 19.35 46.12 3.25
N VAL A 906 18.28 46.08 2.46
CA VAL A 906 17.59 47.27 1.96
C VAL A 906 16.08 47.06 1.91
N ASN A 907 15.36 47.74 2.82
CA ASN A 907 13.90 47.70 2.90
C ASN A 907 13.25 47.95 1.52
N ASP A 908 12.85 46.87 0.87
CA ASP A 908 12.26 46.84 -0.46
C ASP A 908 10.86 46.20 -0.45
N ALA A 909 10.31 45.91 0.73
CA ALA A 909 8.92 45.47 0.99
C ALA A 909 7.81 46.20 0.20
N ASN A 910 7.99 47.49 -0.10
CA ASN A 910 7.02 48.29 -0.88
C ASN A 910 7.29 48.32 -2.39
N GLY A 911 8.33 47.61 -2.84
CA GLY A 911 8.66 47.35 -4.24
C GLY A 911 7.68 46.36 -4.87
N ASP A 912 7.78 46.24 -6.18
CA ASP A 912 6.98 45.38 -7.05
C ASP A 912 7.97 44.84 -8.09
N LEU A 913 8.57 43.68 -7.78
CA LEU A 913 9.75 43.17 -8.48
C LEU A 913 9.39 42.65 -9.88
N ASP A 914 8.22 42.06 -10.06
CA ASP A 914 7.75 41.47 -11.32
C ASP A 914 6.77 42.35 -12.13
N LEU A 915 6.31 43.46 -11.54
CA LEU A 915 5.41 44.47 -12.12
C LEU A 915 3.96 44.00 -12.31
N ASP A 916 3.48 43.08 -11.47
CA ASP A 916 2.10 42.60 -11.49
C ASP A 916 1.12 43.47 -10.66
N SER A 917 1.64 44.49 -9.96
CA SER A 917 0.92 45.41 -9.05
C SER A 917 0.62 44.89 -7.64
N LEU A 918 1.12 43.72 -7.26
CA LEU A 918 1.33 43.35 -5.86
C LEU A 918 2.69 43.91 -5.39
N SER A 919 2.82 44.11 -4.07
CA SER A 919 4.11 44.47 -3.49
C SER A 919 4.81 43.24 -2.95
N ASN A 920 6.14 43.20 -2.94
CA ASN A 920 6.94 42.10 -2.41
C ASN A 920 6.42 41.58 -1.04
N LEU A 921 6.07 42.50 -0.12
CA LEU A 921 5.55 42.13 1.20
C LEU A 921 4.16 41.46 1.17
N ILE A 922 3.29 41.82 0.22
CA ILE A 922 1.99 41.16 0.05
C ILE A 922 2.22 39.75 -0.46
N GLU A 923 3.12 39.56 -1.42
CA GLU A 923 3.43 38.26 -1.97
C GLU A 923 4.02 37.34 -0.90
N TYR A 924 4.97 37.84 -0.10
CA TYR A 924 5.48 37.15 1.09
C TYR A 924 4.36 36.73 2.07
N GLN A 925 3.41 37.62 2.35
CA GLN A 925 2.31 37.34 3.28
C GLN A 925 1.32 36.28 2.78
N PHE A 926 1.20 36.14 1.45
CA PHE A 926 0.30 35.17 0.81
C PHE A 926 1.02 33.90 0.32
N GLY A 927 2.35 33.87 0.44
CA GLY A 927 3.19 32.73 0.06
C GLY A 927 3.46 32.61 -1.44
N SER A 928 3.15 33.66 -2.21
CA SER A 928 3.45 33.74 -3.64
C SER A 928 4.88 34.25 -3.88
N TRP A 929 5.36 34.20 -5.12
CA TRP A 929 6.73 34.53 -5.49
C TRP A 929 6.84 35.93 -6.11
N ALA A 930 7.53 36.85 -5.42
CA ALA A 930 7.75 38.24 -5.86
C ALA A 930 8.40 38.43 -7.24
N ASN A 931 8.94 37.38 -7.84
CA ASN A 931 9.63 37.44 -9.12
C ASN A 931 8.85 36.81 -10.30
N THR A 932 7.58 36.45 -10.11
CA THR A 932 6.72 35.91 -11.18
C THR A 932 5.26 36.31 -11.02
N THR A 933 4.64 36.68 -12.14
CA THR A 933 3.26 37.18 -12.16
C THR A 933 2.19 36.08 -12.00
N ASP A 934 2.62 34.82 -11.90
CA ASP A 934 1.83 33.58 -11.86
C ASP A 934 2.72 32.52 -11.19
N THR A 935 2.53 32.33 -9.89
CA THR A 935 3.40 31.52 -9.03
C THR A 935 3.24 30.01 -9.29
N ASP A 936 2.04 29.53 -9.55
CA ASP A 936 1.76 28.10 -9.73
C ASP A 936 1.69 27.63 -11.20
N ALA A 937 1.83 28.56 -12.13
CA ALA A 937 1.83 28.37 -13.57
C ALA A 937 0.56 27.72 -14.12
N ASP A 938 -0.59 27.95 -13.49
CA ASP A 938 -1.88 27.46 -13.94
C ASP A 938 -2.58 28.34 -14.99
N GLY A 939 -2.03 29.55 -15.22
CA GLY A 939 -2.52 30.54 -16.18
C GLY A 939 -3.39 31.63 -15.57
N LEU A 940 -3.57 31.65 -14.25
CA LEU A 940 -4.13 32.75 -13.47
C LEU A 940 -2.98 33.61 -12.90
N PRO A 941 -3.05 34.96 -12.98
CA PRO A 941 -2.06 35.81 -12.33
C PRO A 941 -2.28 35.95 -10.82
N ASP A 942 -1.19 36.02 -10.04
CA ASP A 942 -1.20 36.16 -8.58
C ASP A 942 -2.05 37.36 -8.12
N GLN A 943 -1.90 38.52 -8.77
CA GLN A 943 -2.73 39.70 -8.51
C GLN A 943 -4.24 39.43 -8.67
N TRP A 944 -4.63 38.65 -9.67
CA TRP A 944 -6.03 38.35 -9.96
C TRP A 944 -6.59 37.38 -8.91
N GLU A 945 -5.81 36.36 -8.57
CA GLU A 945 -6.16 35.39 -7.52
C GLU A 945 -6.26 36.07 -6.16
N PHE A 946 -5.32 36.95 -5.82
CA PHE A 946 -5.38 37.79 -4.63
C PHE A 946 -6.65 38.64 -4.59
N GLN A 947 -7.03 39.27 -5.71
CA GLN A 947 -8.24 40.08 -5.80
C GLN A 947 -9.53 39.28 -5.51
N TYR A 948 -9.58 38.01 -5.93
CA TYR A 948 -10.72 37.13 -5.73
C TYR A 948 -10.57 36.13 -4.60
N ASN A 949 -9.50 36.26 -3.80
CA ASN A 949 -9.24 35.43 -2.62
C ASN A 949 -9.12 33.92 -2.98
N LEU A 950 -8.59 33.63 -4.17
CA LEU A 950 -8.14 32.31 -4.64
C LEU A 950 -6.72 32.01 -4.11
N ASN A 951 -6.09 30.92 -4.55
CA ASN A 951 -4.79 30.50 -4.02
C ASN A 951 -3.66 30.57 -5.07
N PRO A 952 -2.84 31.65 -5.06
CA PRO A 952 -1.71 31.84 -6.00
C PRO A 952 -0.66 30.72 -6.03
N THR A 953 -0.69 29.81 -5.05
CA THR A 953 0.32 28.75 -4.88
C THR A 953 -0.18 27.35 -5.26
N SER A 954 -1.37 27.22 -5.83
CA SER A 954 -2.02 25.93 -6.05
C SER A 954 -2.95 25.93 -7.25
N ASN A 955 -2.56 25.19 -8.30
CA ASN A 955 -3.30 25.09 -9.56
C ASN A 955 -4.81 24.88 -9.36
N ASP A 956 -5.56 25.98 -9.45
CA ASP A 956 -6.99 26.05 -9.21
C ASP A 956 -7.77 26.62 -10.41
N ALA A 957 -7.10 26.90 -11.52
CA ALA A 957 -7.63 27.29 -12.83
C ALA A 957 -8.85 26.47 -13.32
N ASN A 958 -8.94 25.19 -12.94
CA ASN A 958 -10.01 24.28 -13.32
C ASN A 958 -11.12 24.13 -12.27
N LEU A 959 -11.01 24.80 -11.12
CA LEU A 959 -12.07 24.84 -10.12
C LEU A 959 -13.19 25.78 -10.57
N ASP A 960 -14.37 25.52 -10.02
CA ASP A 960 -15.61 26.26 -10.22
C ASP A 960 -16.20 26.54 -8.82
N PRO A 961 -15.76 27.62 -8.14
CA PRO A 961 -16.13 27.89 -6.75
C PRO A 961 -17.61 28.23 -6.57
N ASP A 962 -18.25 28.84 -7.57
CA ASP A 962 -19.64 29.29 -7.50
C ASP A 962 -20.67 28.32 -8.13
N ASN A 963 -20.17 27.26 -8.79
CA ASN A 963 -20.92 26.18 -9.43
C ASN A 963 -21.81 26.63 -10.60
N ASP A 964 -21.39 27.63 -11.38
CA ASP A 964 -22.08 28.07 -12.59
C ASP A 964 -21.67 27.32 -13.87
N GLY A 965 -20.59 26.54 -13.79
CA GLY A 965 -20.08 25.69 -14.86
C GLY A 965 -18.93 26.29 -15.67
N ASP A 966 -18.53 27.54 -15.43
CA ASP A 966 -17.28 28.11 -15.91
C ASP A 966 -16.18 27.89 -14.84
N SER A 967 -14.93 27.68 -15.28
CA SER A 967 -13.81 27.53 -14.35
C SER A 967 -13.14 28.89 -14.08
N ASN A 968 -12.36 29.00 -13.00
CA ASN A 968 -11.58 30.21 -12.68
C ASN A 968 -10.84 30.77 -13.92
N LEU A 969 -10.21 29.89 -14.71
CA LEU A 969 -9.51 30.27 -15.95
C LEU A 969 -10.43 30.83 -17.04
N ILE A 970 -11.62 30.25 -17.21
CA ILE A 970 -12.62 30.76 -18.16
C ILE A 970 -13.07 32.15 -17.71
N GLU A 971 -13.32 32.32 -16.42
CA GLU A 971 -13.79 33.57 -15.86
C GLU A 971 -12.75 34.69 -15.91
N TYR A 972 -11.48 34.37 -15.65
CA TYR A 972 -10.36 35.28 -15.89
C TYR A 972 -10.32 35.74 -17.35
N GLN A 973 -10.44 34.80 -18.30
CA GLN A 973 -10.46 35.10 -19.74
C GLN A 973 -11.68 35.92 -20.18
N MET A 974 -12.81 35.77 -19.48
CA MET A 974 -14.05 36.52 -19.74
C MET A 974 -14.15 37.84 -18.95
N GLY A 975 -13.27 38.06 -17.98
CA GLY A 975 -13.33 39.20 -17.07
C GLY A 975 -14.55 39.16 -16.13
N THR A 976 -15.02 37.96 -15.78
CA THR A 976 -16.10 37.73 -14.81
C THR A 976 -15.53 37.47 -13.40
N ASN A 977 -16.41 37.28 -12.41
CA ASN A 977 -16.00 37.11 -11.01
C ASN A 977 -16.21 35.65 -10.58
N PRO A 978 -15.15 34.93 -10.18
CA PRO A 978 -15.18 33.49 -9.88
C PRO A 978 -15.94 33.06 -8.63
N LEU A 979 -16.50 34.02 -7.92
CA LEU A 979 -17.32 33.80 -6.74
C LEU A 979 -18.78 34.20 -6.97
N VAL A 980 -19.17 34.52 -8.22
CA VAL A 980 -20.48 35.06 -8.56
C VAL A 980 -21.10 34.30 -9.72
N PHE A 981 -22.04 33.42 -9.38
CA PHE A 981 -22.80 32.62 -10.34
C PHE A 981 -23.31 33.46 -11.51
N ASN A 982 -22.78 33.20 -12.71
CA ASN A 982 -23.18 33.85 -13.94
C ASN A 982 -24.31 33.04 -14.59
N GLU A 983 -25.51 33.61 -14.70
CA GLU A 983 -26.60 32.93 -15.42
C GLU A 983 -26.20 32.77 -16.91
N PRO A 984 -26.25 31.53 -17.46
CA PRO A 984 -25.87 31.30 -18.84
C PRO A 984 -26.74 32.14 -19.78
N PRO A 985 -26.17 32.77 -20.82
CA PRO A 985 -26.96 33.55 -21.76
C PRO A 985 -28.04 32.66 -22.40
N PRO A 986 -29.27 33.17 -22.58
CA PRO A 986 -30.35 32.37 -23.13
C PRO A 986 -29.98 31.85 -24.53
N PRO A 987 -30.34 30.60 -24.87
CA PRO A 987 -29.84 29.95 -26.08
C PRO A 987 -30.37 30.66 -27.34
N SER A 988 -29.53 31.48 -27.97
CA SER A 988 -29.83 32.10 -29.26
C SER A 988 -29.15 31.35 -30.40
N GLN A 989 -29.98 30.62 -31.14
CA GLN A 989 -29.91 30.27 -32.57
C GLN A 989 -28.54 29.94 -33.18
N GLN A 990 -28.40 28.68 -33.59
CA GLN A 990 -27.46 28.24 -34.61
C GLN A 990 -27.47 29.18 -35.82
N VAL A 991 -26.34 29.84 -36.06
CA VAL A 991 -26.03 30.45 -37.35
C VAL A 991 -24.87 29.69 -37.95
N SER A 992 -25.16 29.05 -39.08
CA SER A 992 -24.19 28.41 -39.96
C SER A 992 -23.26 29.45 -40.57
N THR A 993 -21.94 29.23 -40.49
CA THR A 993 -20.99 29.80 -41.45
C THR A 993 -19.96 28.78 -41.88
N VAL A 994 -19.99 28.51 -43.18
CA VAL A 994 -19.02 27.79 -44.01
C VAL A 994 -17.73 28.60 -44.11
N THR A 995 -16.56 27.94 -44.09
CA THR A 995 -15.37 28.24 -44.92
C THR A 995 -14.34 27.14 -44.66
N GLU A 996 -14.11 26.24 -45.62
CA GLU A 996 -13.06 26.27 -46.65
C GLU A 996 -11.76 25.58 -46.24
N THR A 997 -11.49 24.50 -46.97
CA THR A 997 -10.24 23.75 -47.03
C THR A 997 -9.16 24.56 -47.74
N SER A 998 -8.00 24.74 -47.11
CA SER A 998 -6.76 25.07 -47.81
C SER A 998 -5.62 24.20 -47.30
N THR A 999 -5.22 23.26 -48.15
CA THR A 999 -4.00 22.46 -48.09
C THR A 999 -2.76 23.33 -48.19
N LEU A 1000 -1.76 23.10 -47.33
CA LEU A 1000 -0.38 23.54 -47.57
C LEU A 1000 0.55 22.33 -47.46
N THR A 1001 0.95 21.87 -48.64
CA THR A 1001 2.00 20.88 -48.92
C THR A 1001 3.39 21.48 -48.69
N LEU A 1002 4.33 20.72 -48.12
CA LEU A 1002 5.76 20.82 -48.39
C LEU A 1002 6.41 19.42 -48.48
N PRO A 1003 7.51 19.26 -49.25
CA PRO A 1003 7.69 18.12 -50.15
C PRO A 1003 8.66 17.03 -49.66
N ALA A 1004 8.60 15.90 -50.37
CA ALA A 1004 9.45 14.73 -50.25
C ALA A 1004 10.85 14.89 -50.89
N ASN A 1005 11.84 14.21 -50.30
CA ASN A 1005 13.03 13.63 -50.95
C ASN A 1005 13.56 12.56 -49.96
N SER A 1006 13.32 11.27 -50.16
CA SER A 1006 13.98 10.30 -51.06
C SER A 1006 15.41 9.92 -50.66
N ASP A 1007 15.65 8.60 -50.67
CA ASP A 1007 16.93 7.87 -50.69
C ASP A 1007 17.73 7.80 -49.36
N THR A 1008 18.36 6.69 -48.95
CA THR A 1008 18.42 5.27 -49.31
C THR A 1008 19.33 4.60 -48.25
N THR A 1009 19.08 3.32 -47.95
CA THR A 1009 20.07 2.26 -47.65
C THR A 1009 21.02 2.37 -46.43
N THR A 1010 20.83 1.42 -45.50
CA THR A 1010 21.82 0.50 -44.88
C THR A 1010 23.21 1.04 -44.48
N THR A 1011 23.61 0.86 -43.23
CA THR A 1011 24.52 -0.22 -42.78
C THR A 1011 24.77 -0.17 -41.27
N THR A 1012 25.04 -1.35 -40.74
CA THR A 1012 25.48 -1.73 -39.40
C THR A 1012 26.91 -1.27 -39.05
N GLU A 1013 27.17 -1.31 -37.73
CA GLU A 1013 28.45 -1.56 -37.03
C GLU A 1013 28.97 -0.45 -36.11
N THR A 1014 28.87 -0.77 -34.82
CA THR A 1014 29.84 -0.64 -33.72
C THR A 1014 31.18 0.03 -34.02
N ASP A 1015 31.58 1.00 -33.19
CA ASP A 1015 32.74 0.83 -32.29
C ASP A 1015 32.83 1.94 -31.23
N THR A 1016 33.79 1.76 -30.32
CA THR A 1016 33.82 2.14 -28.91
C THR A 1016 34.78 3.31 -28.58
N VAL A 1017 34.66 3.83 -27.33
CA VAL A 1017 35.71 4.39 -26.41
C VAL A 1017 35.75 5.91 -26.09
N SER A 1018 35.85 6.16 -24.76
CA SER A 1018 36.48 7.25 -23.97
C SER A 1018 35.71 8.51 -23.50
N THR A 1019 35.28 8.44 -22.22
CA THR A 1019 35.55 9.32 -21.05
C THR A 1019 35.96 10.79 -21.23
N GLU A 1020 35.16 11.73 -20.68
CA GLU A 1020 35.39 12.52 -19.43
C GLU A 1020 34.44 13.73 -19.36
N GLY A 1021 33.93 14.09 -18.16
CA GLY A 1021 33.49 15.47 -17.84
C GLY A 1021 32.06 15.69 -17.30
N PHE A 1022 31.91 15.64 -15.97
CA PHE A 1022 31.10 16.48 -15.04
C PHE A 1022 29.64 16.93 -15.36
N THR A 1023 28.71 16.50 -14.48
CA THR A 1023 27.61 17.22 -13.74
C THR A 1023 26.80 18.32 -14.45
N LEU A 1024 25.46 18.50 -14.35
CA LEU A 1024 24.48 18.31 -13.26
C LEU A 1024 23.04 18.50 -13.86
N LEU A 1025 22.00 17.91 -13.22
CA LEU A 1025 20.57 18.33 -13.14
C LEU A 1025 19.77 18.59 -14.46
N PHE A 1026 18.61 17.99 -14.76
CA PHE A 1026 17.36 17.92 -13.99
C PHE A 1026 16.50 16.71 -14.40
N ILE A 1027 15.84 16.12 -13.41
CA ILE A 1027 14.72 15.19 -13.55
C ILE A 1027 13.46 16.00 -13.85
N VAL A 1028 12.81 15.74 -14.99
CA VAL A 1028 11.41 16.09 -15.22
C VAL A 1028 10.64 14.79 -15.39
N ILE A 1029 9.77 14.52 -14.43
CA ILE A 1029 8.79 13.43 -14.42
C ILE A 1029 7.73 13.77 -15.47
N GLY A 1030 7.78 13.06 -16.61
CA GLY A 1030 6.74 13.12 -17.63
C GLY A 1030 5.71 12.01 -17.45
N ILE A 1031 4.57 12.35 -16.86
CA ILE A 1031 3.32 11.59 -16.98
C ILE A 1031 2.79 11.78 -18.40
N SER A 1032 2.73 10.70 -19.20
CA SER A 1032 1.88 10.52 -20.41
C SER A 1032 2.28 9.18 -21.03
N GLY A 1033 1.43 8.27 -21.47
CA GLY A 1033 0.00 8.20 -21.65
C GLY A 1033 -0.23 6.87 -22.38
N MET A 1034 -1.28 6.14 -21.98
CA MET A 1034 -1.69 4.88 -22.59
C MET A 1034 -1.79 4.99 -24.12
N LEU A 1035 -0.93 4.30 -24.86
CA LEU A 1035 -1.15 4.05 -26.29
C LEU A 1035 -1.67 2.61 -26.50
N LEU A 1036 -2.97 2.53 -26.76
CA LEU A 1036 -3.66 1.34 -27.26
C LEU A 1036 -3.03 0.90 -28.61
N ILE A 1037 -2.25 -0.19 -28.60
CA ILE A 1037 -1.84 -0.86 -29.84
C ILE A 1037 -2.85 -1.94 -30.19
N ARG A 1038 -3.81 -1.60 -31.06
CA ARG A 1038 -4.60 -2.57 -31.84
C ARG A 1038 -3.70 -3.23 -32.89
N ARG A 1039 -3.24 -4.46 -32.63
CA ARG A 1039 -2.66 -5.34 -33.66
C ARG A 1039 -3.77 -5.89 -34.57
N LYS A 1040 -3.86 -5.37 -35.80
CA LYS A 1040 -4.48 -6.08 -36.93
C LYS A 1040 -3.48 -7.12 -37.45
N ARG A 1041 -3.81 -8.42 -37.32
CA ARG A 1041 -3.12 -9.51 -38.02
C ARG A 1041 -3.49 -9.48 -39.51
N LYS A 1042 -2.48 -9.66 -40.36
CA LYS A 1042 -2.62 -10.41 -41.62
C LYS A 1042 -2.29 -11.86 -41.31
#